data_AF-A0A293MI97-F1
#
_entry.id   AF-A0A293MI97-F1
#
_cell.length_a   1.000
_cell.length_b   1.000
_cell.length_c   1.000
_cell.angle_alpha   90.00
_cell.angle_beta   90.00
_cell.angle_gamma   90.00
#
_symmetry.space_group_name_H-M   'P 1'
#
loop_
_entity.id
_entity.type
_entity.pdbx_description
1 polymer ?
#
loop_
_entity_poly.entity_id
_entity_poly.type
_entity_poly.pdbx_seq_one_letter_code
_entity_poly.pdbx_strand_id
1 'polypeptide(L)'
;MHEAGSFQGPADKLFDIVDMCIQFAPEASVQRLIQFRAHKVQLPANDWVNNLSQLVERYFHSETRTLIREKTLDVLSFVLSTNRHLYEDQLLENVILPHFGSLDTITNPAVVRKAVQLLTDFLQDSTSARDGEVLEIVGKVLNHPTWSTKPGSAEEVQVVQTAAEGLIEVFQKKTNVGPQSAVQAYKLLTEHLLRQYAQQELVDDLAPVRLAILNLILCMRLGTTCELGISDEGGVRFTPHILPSNRDTLNEKAGQGTASPSSGSPVVPPPQLNVAYINMEDTFKAVVACIKQERDWTVLSSVLQRLPGLMKDRGLVRCGQCSMKKLCLGLCSLVAEKGKKAFEQLHRVPQGVLSSDLIVLVFPVLGVLTIYRTELDSYVVRMFISSLEVGLMSKSACTCIRALMLATLEMPDAMYKLFPDVLQKLAQISATVTVAVPLLEFLSNVIRIPQLYVSFVEEEYRKIFAIALPYTNPVKFNHFTVALALHVIAMWFLKCRITFRKDFVSYIIKNLRSNLDLHPEDSSHDDLSQRKRSSSLNDPSAGPPKRIDPRHSVASVAYSPSASSSSDTALLQEELLEMFVDLMSQYSFGMCSSNPKRTPASEHMVKNGRSMTWLVGRKLVTVTTSGCGNRAFRVGMCERCYRTCRDSTDDDSYDADGDQTEKLQHWHHNQPDDQQGWHV
;
A
#
# COMPACT_ATOMS: atom_id res chain seq x y z
N MET A 1 -58.74 31.47 -10.28
CA MET A 1 -59.99 30.89 -10.80
C MET A 1 -60.26 29.54 -10.16
N HIS A 2 -59.83 28.40 -10.75
CA HIS A 2 -60.19 27.05 -10.25
C HIS A 2 -59.86 26.81 -8.76
N GLU A 3 -58.58 26.80 -8.39
CA GLU A 3 -58.14 26.59 -6.98
C GLU A 3 -58.68 27.63 -6.00
N ALA A 4 -58.93 28.85 -6.46
CA ALA A 4 -59.40 29.96 -5.65
C ALA A 4 -60.93 30.03 -5.52
N GLY A 5 -61.65 28.94 -5.86
CA GLY A 5 -63.13 28.84 -5.78
C GLY A 5 -63.91 29.83 -6.65
N SER A 6 -63.22 30.67 -7.44
CA SER A 6 -63.77 31.82 -8.16
C SER A 6 -64.34 31.49 -9.54
N PHE A 7 -64.34 30.21 -9.90
CA PHE A 7 -64.97 29.70 -11.12
C PHE A 7 -65.78 28.44 -10.78
N GLN A 8 -67.10 28.52 -10.95
CA GLN A 8 -68.05 27.44 -10.63
C GLN A 8 -68.46 26.63 -11.89
N GLY A 9 -67.83 26.87 -13.04
CA GLY A 9 -68.04 26.08 -14.25
C GLY A 9 -67.25 24.76 -14.24
N PRO A 10 -67.51 23.85 -15.19
CA PRO A 10 -66.76 22.60 -15.31
C PRO A 10 -65.28 22.87 -15.63
N ALA A 11 -64.38 22.25 -14.86
CA ALA A 11 -62.93 22.44 -14.95
C ALA A 11 -62.39 22.20 -16.36
N ASP A 12 -62.88 21.15 -17.04
CA ASP A 12 -62.48 20.79 -18.41
C ASP A 12 -62.58 21.96 -19.38
N LYS A 13 -63.74 22.62 -19.47
CA LYS A 13 -63.95 23.74 -20.39
C LYS A 13 -63.07 24.95 -20.07
N LEU A 14 -62.69 25.16 -18.81
CA LEU A 14 -61.73 26.20 -18.45
C LEU A 14 -60.32 25.84 -18.93
N PHE A 15 -59.92 24.60 -18.73
CA PHE A 15 -58.60 24.10 -19.10
C PHE A 15 -58.42 23.99 -20.63
N ASP A 16 -59.48 23.63 -21.37
CA ASP A 16 -59.45 23.63 -22.84
C ASP A 16 -59.32 25.05 -23.43
N ILE A 17 -59.88 26.07 -22.77
CA ILE A 17 -59.65 27.49 -23.15
C ILE A 17 -58.19 27.90 -22.89
N VAL A 18 -57.56 27.41 -21.82
CA VAL A 18 -56.12 27.63 -21.57
C VAL A 18 -55.27 26.91 -22.61
N ASP A 19 -55.68 25.72 -23.06
CA ASP A 19 -55.00 24.91 -24.07
C ASP A 19 -55.06 25.52 -25.48
N MET A 20 -56.18 26.13 -25.85
CA MET A 20 -56.30 26.93 -27.09
C MET A 20 -55.44 28.20 -27.06
N CYS A 21 -55.15 28.74 -25.87
CA CYS A 21 -54.46 30.01 -25.67
C CYS A 21 -53.04 29.87 -25.08
N ILE A 22 -52.40 28.69 -25.15
CA ILE A 22 -51.09 28.40 -24.54
C ILE A 22 -50.07 29.54 -24.69
N GLN A 23 -49.88 30.05 -25.91
CA GLN A 23 -48.89 31.11 -26.24
C GLN A 23 -49.12 32.45 -25.51
N PHE A 24 -50.34 32.70 -25.02
CA PHE A 24 -50.70 33.91 -24.25
C PHE A 24 -51.02 33.60 -22.79
N ALA A 25 -51.14 32.32 -22.41
CA ALA A 25 -51.46 31.89 -21.07
C ALA A 25 -50.23 32.05 -20.13
N PRO A 26 -50.39 32.60 -18.91
CA PRO A 26 -49.33 32.63 -17.91
C PRO A 26 -48.82 31.23 -17.58
N GLU A 27 -47.51 31.09 -17.35
CA GLU A 27 -46.85 29.78 -17.16
C GLU A 27 -47.48 28.99 -16.00
N ALA A 28 -47.78 29.66 -14.88
CA ALA A 28 -48.45 29.06 -13.72
C ALA A 28 -49.91 28.60 -14.01
N SER A 29 -50.52 29.01 -15.12
CA SER A 29 -51.80 28.47 -15.62
C SER A 29 -51.58 27.25 -16.51
N VAL A 30 -50.54 27.24 -17.35
CA VAL A 30 -50.20 26.09 -18.21
C VAL A 30 -49.63 24.93 -17.38
N GLN A 31 -48.82 25.20 -16.35
CA GLN A 31 -48.36 24.19 -15.40
C GLN A 31 -49.53 23.50 -14.66
N ARG A 32 -50.61 24.25 -14.37
CA ARG A 32 -51.86 23.71 -13.81
C ARG A 32 -52.67 22.90 -14.82
N LEU A 33 -52.73 23.35 -16.08
CA LEU A 33 -53.33 22.60 -17.19
C LEU A 33 -52.64 21.23 -17.38
N ILE A 34 -51.30 21.23 -17.40
CA ILE A 34 -50.48 20.00 -17.46
C ILE A 34 -50.75 19.10 -16.26
N GLN A 35 -50.76 19.66 -15.04
CA GLN A 35 -51.06 18.87 -13.84
C GLN A 35 -52.51 18.37 -13.78
N PHE A 36 -53.48 19.10 -14.33
CA PHE A 36 -54.87 18.64 -14.46
C PHE A 36 -55.01 17.50 -15.48
N ARG A 37 -54.39 17.64 -16.66
CA ARG A 37 -54.36 16.57 -17.68
C ARG A 37 -53.60 15.34 -17.18
N ALA A 38 -52.54 15.51 -16.38
CA ALA A 38 -51.82 14.41 -15.74
C ALA A 38 -52.73 13.51 -14.90
N HIS A 39 -53.64 14.07 -14.08
CA HIS A 39 -54.58 13.26 -13.27
C HIS A 39 -55.54 12.41 -14.12
N LYS A 40 -55.83 12.81 -15.37
CA LYS A 40 -56.61 11.99 -16.32
C LYS A 40 -55.78 10.87 -16.99
N VAL A 41 -54.45 10.97 -16.94
CA VAL A 41 -53.49 10.00 -17.52
C VAL A 41 -52.90 9.05 -16.46
N GLN A 42 -53.00 9.40 -15.16
CA GLN A 42 -52.57 8.57 -14.03
C GLN A 42 -53.40 7.28 -13.82
N LEU A 43 -54.62 7.22 -14.38
CA LEU A 43 -55.49 6.04 -14.30
C LEU A 43 -55.38 5.24 -15.61
N PRO A 44 -55.33 3.89 -15.57
CA PRO A 44 -55.39 3.04 -16.76
C PRO A 44 -56.75 3.07 -17.48
N ALA A 45 -57.06 4.21 -18.11
CA ALA A 45 -58.13 4.34 -19.09
C ALA A 45 -57.68 3.82 -20.46
N ASN A 46 -58.63 3.62 -21.38
CA ASN A 46 -58.30 3.28 -22.77
C ASN A 46 -57.36 4.34 -23.36
N ASP A 47 -56.33 3.89 -24.09
CA ASP A 47 -55.33 4.74 -24.74
C ASP A 47 -54.54 5.70 -23.83
N TRP A 48 -54.48 5.46 -22.52
CA TRP A 48 -53.76 6.35 -21.58
C TRP A 48 -52.28 6.60 -21.96
N VAL A 49 -51.57 5.58 -22.49
CA VAL A 49 -50.18 5.72 -23.00
C VAL A 49 -50.10 6.63 -24.22
N ASN A 50 -51.05 6.53 -25.15
CA ASN A 50 -51.15 7.40 -26.32
C ASN A 50 -51.47 8.85 -25.90
N ASN A 51 -52.35 9.02 -24.90
CA ASN A 51 -52.65 10.32 -24.30
C ASN A 51 -51.44 10.93 -23.58
N LEU A 52 -50.61 10.12 -22.91
CA LEU A 52 -49.33 10.54 -22.32
C LEU A 52 -48.33 10.99 -23.40
N SER A 53 -48.20 10.21 -24.48
CA SER A 53 -47.32 10.53 -25.61
C SER A 53 -47.71 11.86 -26.28
N GLN A 54 -49.01 12.08 -26.52
CA GLN A 54 -49.53 13.35 -27.03
C GLN A 54 -49.31 14.53 -26.06
N LEU A 55 -49.40 14.30 -24.74
CA LEU A 55 -49.10 15.32 -23.73
C LEU A 55 -47.62 15.73 -23.78
N VAL A 56 -46.70 14.77 -23.88
CA VAL A 56 -45.27 15.05 -24.05
C VAL A 56 -45.03 15.82 -25.35
N GLU A 57 -45.54 15.37 -26.50
CA GLU A 57 -45.40 16.08 -27.78
C GLU A 57 -45.88 17.54 -27.73
N ARG A 58 -47.03 17.77 -27.06
CA ARG A 58 -47.68 19.08 -26.95
C ARG A 58 -46.96 20.06 -26.02
N TYR A 59 -46.35 19.60 -24.93
CA TYR A 59 -45.77 20.48 -23.90
C TYR A 59 -44.25 20.34 -23.70
N PHE A 60 -43.60 19.35 -24.33
CA PHE A 60 -42.14 19.18 -24.34
C PHE A 60 -41.50 19.50 -25.70
N HIS A 61 -42.15 19.21 -26.84
CA HIS A 61 -41.63 19.58 -28.17
C HIS A 61 -42.21 20.88 -28.71
N SER A 62 -43.54 21.05 -28.65
CA SER A 62 -44.22 22.20 -29.26
C SER A 62 -44.11 23.52 -28.48
N GLU A 63 -43.57 23.49 -27.25
CA GLU A 63 -43.50 24.61 -26.31
C GLU A 63 -42.06 25.11 -26.12
N THR A 64 -41.87 26.42 -26.03
CA THR A 64 -40.53 27.05 -25.94
C THR A 64 -40.12 27.37 -24.52
N ARG A 65 -41.06 27.54 -23.58
CA ARG A 65 -40.82 28.02 -22.22
C ARG A 65 -40.28 26.91 -21.30
N THR A 66 -39.07 27.11 -20.77
CA THR A 66 -38.33 26.17 -19.90
C THR A 66 -39.20 25.57 -18.80
N LEU A 67 -39.88 26.40 -18.01
CA LEU A 67 -40.66 26.00 -16.84
C LEU A 67 -41.91 25.15 -17.16
N ILE A 68 -42.35 25.12 -18.42
CA ILE A 68 -43.48 24.31 -18.88
C ILE A 68 -42.97 22.93 -19.37
N ARG A 69 -41.84 22.92 -20.11
CA ARG A 69 -41.13 21.69 -20.49
C ARG A 69 -40.65 20.92 -19.25
N GLU A 70 -40.07 21.61 -18.28
CA GLU A 70 -39.66 21.03 -17.00
C GLU A 70 -40.81 20.46 -16.17
N LYS A 71 -41.99 21.11 -16.18
CA LYS A 71 -43.19 20.62 -15.49
C LYS A 71 -43.79 19.40 -16.19
N THR A 72 -43.63 19.30 -17.50
CA THR A 72 -43.99 18.11 -18.29
C THR A 72 -43.10 16.93 -17.92
N LEU A 73 -41.80 17.16 -17.70
CA LEU A 73 -40.88 16.14 -17.19
C LEU A 73 -41.21 15.71 -15.75
N ASP A 74 -41.59 16.64 -14.85
CA ASP A 74 -42.05 16.27 -13.49
C ASP A 74 -43.26 15.31 -13.54
N VAL A 75 -44.24 15.64 -14.40
CA VAL A 75 -45.43 14.81 -14.61
C VAL A 75 -45.07 13.46 -15.20
N LEU A 76 -44.17 13.40 -16.19
CA LEU A 76 -43.74 12.14 -16.78
C LEU A 76 -42.99 11.28 -15.76
N SER A 77 -42.08 11.84 -14.98
CA SER A 77 -41.35 11.12 -13.91
C SER A 77 -42.31 10.52 -12.87
N PHE A 78 -43.33 11.28 -12.45
CA PHE A 78 -44.38 10.76 -11.55
C PHE A 78 -45.20 9.63 -12.19
N VAL A 79 -45.60 9.77 -13.45
CA VAL A 79 -46.40 8.74 -14.15
C VAL A 79 -45.59 7.47 -14.41
N LEU A 80 -44.31 7.61 -14.77
CA LEU A 80 -43.37 6.49 -14.92
C LEU A 80 -43.16 5.76 -13.58
N SER A 81 -42.76 6.46 -12.52
CA SER A 81 -42.55 5.84 -11.20
C SER A 81 -43.78 5.14 -10.64
N THR A 82 -44.99 5.61 -10.97
CA THR A 82 -46.25 4.98 -10.57
C THR A 82 -46.60 3.73 -11.42
N ASN A 83 -46.41 3.77 -12.75
CA ASN A 83 -46.98 2.77 -13.67
C ASN A 83 -45.97 1.80 -14.29
N ARG A 84 -44.66 2.05 -14.16
CA ARG A 84 -43.59 1.24 -14.79
C ARG A 84 -43.77 -0.26 -14.57
N HIS A 85 -44.04 -0.68 -13.33
CA HIS A 85 -44.16 -2.09 -12.95
C HIS A 85 -45.18 -2.93 -13.74
N LEU A 86 -46.13 -2.30 -14.45
CA LEU A 86 -47.15 -2.97 -15.24
C LEU A 86 -47.06 -2.67 -16.75
N TYR A 87 -46.35 -1.62 -17.15
CA TYR A 87 -46.39 -1.06 -18.50
C TYR A 87 -45.00 -0.65 -19.04
N GLU A 88 -43.91 -1.17 -18.46
CA GLU A 88 -42.52 -0.78 -18.75
C GLU A 88 -42.20 -0.69 -20.24
N ASP A 89 -42.37 -1.78 -21.00
CA ASP A 89 -42.06 -1.81 -22.44
C ASP A 89 -42.99 -0.88 -23.26
N GLN A 90 -44.26 -0.75 -22.88
CA GLN A 90 -45.20 0.14 -23.58
C GLN A 90 -44.85 1.62 -23.38
N LEU A 91 -44.46 2.00 -22.15
CA LEU A 91 -43.98 3.33 -21.82
C LEU A 91 -42.64 3.63 -22.51
N LEU A 92 -41.74 2.65 -22.53
CA LEU A 92 -40.44 2.78 -23.17
C LEU A 92 -40.56 2.96 -24.69
N GLU A 93 -41.38 2.14 -25.35
CA GLU A 93 -41.57 2.16 -26.80
C GLU A 93 -42.40 3.35 -27.31
N ASN A 94 -43.47 3.73 -26.60
CA ASN A 94 -44.44 4.73 -27.11
C ASN A 94 -44.26 6.14 -26.51
N VAL A 95 -43.40 6.29 -25.49
CA VAL A 95 -43.17 7.57 -24.81
C VAL A 95 -41.68 7.89 -24.65
N ILE A 96 -40.86 6.99 -24.09
CA ILE A 96 -39.46 7.32 -23.79
C ILE A 96 -38.62 7.42 -25.06
N LEU A 97 -38.54 6.37 -25.87
CA LEU A 97 -37.68 6.35 -27.06
C LEU A 97 -38.10 7.36 -28.14
N PRO A 98 -39.40 7.54 -28.48
CA PRO A 98 -39.81 8.50 -29.50
C PRO A 98 -39.48 9.95 -29.11
N HIS A 99 -39.64 10.31 -27.83
CA HIS A 99 -39.50 11.70 -27.39
C HIS A 99 -38.08 12.08 -26.93
N PHE A 100 -37.27 11.11 -26.50
CA PHE A 100 -35.91 11.39 -26.02
C PHE A 100 -34.79 10.97 -26.97
N GLY A 101 -35.09 10.28 -28.07
CA GLY A 101 -34.09 9.81 -29.05
C GLY A 101 -33.17 10.91 -29.63
N SER A 102 -33.61 12.17 -29.58
CA SER A 102 -32.91 13.36 -30.09
C SER A 102 -32.61 14.42 -29.01
N LEU A 103 -32.45 14.02 -27.73
CA LEU A 103 -32.11 14.93 -26.61
C LEU A 103 -30.86 15.79 -26.88
N ASP A 104 -29.92 15.27 -27.66
CA ASP A 104 -28.69 15.95 -28.11
C ASP A 104 -28.95 17.15 -29.04
N THR A 105 -30.15 17.30 -29.61
CA THR A 105 -30.51 18.45 -30.44
C THR A 105 -31.09 19.64 -29.65
N ILE A 106 -31.37 19.47 -28.36
CA ILE A 106 -32.07 20.48 -27.55
C ILE A 106 -31.06 21.46 -26.94
N THR A 107 -31.17 22.73 -27.33
CA THR A 107 -30.24 23.81 -26.96
C THR A 107 -30.33 24.30 -25.50
N ASN A 108 -31.34 23.87 -24.73
CA ASN A 108 -31.59 24.36 -23.37
C ASN A 108 -31.02 23.38 -22.30
N PRO A 109 -29.95 23.74 -21.57
CA PRO A 109 -29.28 22.82 -20.66
C PRO A 109 -30.15 22.38 -19.48
N ALA A 110 -30.99 23.28 -18.93
CA ALA A 110 -31.87 22.95 -17.81
C ALA A 110 -32.87 21.84 -18.16
N VAL A 111 -33.49 21.94 -19.34
CA VAL A 111 -34.43 20.91 -19.84
C VAL A 111 -33.72 19.58 -20.09
N VAL A 112 -32.53 19.58 -20.72
CA VAL A 112 -31.81 18.34 -21.03
C VAL A 112 -31.27 17.65 -19.78
N ARG A 113 -30.72 18.40 -18.82
CA ARG A 113 -30.34 17.89 -17.49
C ARG A 113 -31.51 17.17 -16.80
N LYS A 114 -32.69 17.80 -16.79
CA LYS A 114 -33.88 17.23 -16.13
C LYS A 114 -34.43 16.00 -16.87
N ALA A 115 -34.31 15.97 -18.20
CA ALA A 115 -34.65 14.79 -19.00
C ALA A 115 -33.64 13.64 -18.77
N VAL A 116 -32.34 13.93 -18.74
CA VAL A 116 -31.29 12.95 -18.40
C VAL A 116 -31.53 12.34 -17.02
N GLN A 117 -31.84 13.15 -16.01
CA GLN A 117 -32.16 12.65 -14.67
C GLN A 117 -33.36 11.70 -14.71
N LEU A 118 -34.46 12.08 -15.37
CA LEU A 118 -35.63 11.21 -15.57
C LEU A 118 -35.25 9.89 -16.26
N LEU A 119 -34.37 9.91 -17.27
CA LEU A 119 -33.90 8.68 -17.93
C LEU A 119 -33.04 7.81 -17.01
N THR A 120 -32.16 8.38 -16.19
CA THR A 120 -31.32 7.61 -15.26
C THR A 120 -32.12 7.06 -14.09
N ASP A 121 -33.10 7.82 -13.59
CA ASP A 121 -34.02 7.40 -12.53
C ASP A 121 -34.96 6.27 -13.02
N PHE A 122 -35.46 6.37 -14.26
CA PHE A 122 -36.20 5.27 -14.90
C PHE A 122 -35.31 4.04 -15.11
N LEU A 123 -34.11 4.24 -15.66
CA LEU A 123 -33.16 3.16 -15.91
C LEU A 123 -32.87 2.41 -14.61
N GLN A 124 -32.55 3.10 -13.52
CA GLN A 124 -32.11 2.52 -12.24
C GLN A 124 -32.85 1.23 -11.83
N ASP A 125 -34.18 1.21 -11.88
CA ASP A 125 -35.00 0.06 -11.47
C ASP A 125 -35.65 -0.70 -12.64
N SER A 126 -35.44 -0.26 -13.90
CA SER A 126 -35.91 -0.92 -15.13
C SER A 126 -35.35 -2.35 -15.27
N THR A 127 -36.11 -3.21 -15.95
CA THR A 127 -35.77 -4.61 -16.26
C THR A 127 -35.83 -4.95 -17.75
N SER A 128 -36.34 -4.04 -18.59
CA SER A 128 -36.50 -4.25 -20.03
C SER A 128 -35.16 -4.46 -20.76
N ALA A 129 -35.17 -5.38 -21.72
CA ALA A 129 -34.03 -5.62 -22.61
C ALA A 129 -33.65 -4.38 -23.47
N ARG A 130 -34.55 -3.38 -23.56
CA ARG A 130 -34.36 -2.14 -24.32
C ARG A 130 -33.68 -1.01 -23.55
N ASP A 131 -33.26 -1.25 -22.30
CA ASP A 131 -32.39 -0.37 -21.51
C ASP A 131 -31.23 0.24 -22.35
N GLY A 132 -30.65 -0.57 -23.23
CA GLY A 132 -29.48 -0.19 -24.03
C GLY A 132 -29.74 0.98 -24.99
N GLU A 133 -30.95 1.12 -25.52
CA GLU A 133 -31.36 2.24 -26.38
C GLU A 133 -31.43 3.55 -25.55
N VAL A 134 -31.93 3.46 -24.31
CA VAL A 134 -31.99 4.61 -23.38
C VAL A 134 -30.59 5.00 -22.88
N LEU A 135 -29.73 4.01 -22.62
CA LEU A 135 -28.33 4.23 -22.28
C LEU A 135 -27.55 4.91 -23.43
N GLU A 136 -27.83 4.57 -24.69
CA GLU A 136 -27.25 5.29 -25.83
C GLU A 136 -27.70 6.75 -25.89
N ILE A 137 -28.96 7.06 -25.59
CA ILE A 137 -29.45 8.45 -25.51
C ILE A 137 -28.67 9.25 -24.45
N VAL A 138 -28.52 8.72 -23.23
CA VAL A 138 -27.72 9.37 -22.18
C VAL A 138 -26.23 9.44 -22.58
N GLY A 139 -25.73 8.41 -23.28
CA GLY A 139 -24.38 8.36 -23.84
C GLY A 139 -24.09 9.42 -24.90
N LYS A 140 -25.06 9.79 -25.75
CA LYS A 140 -24.96 10.94 -26.68
C LYS A 140 -24.82 12.24 -25.91
N VAL A 141 -25.64 12.47 -24.88
CA VAL A 141 -25.62 13.70 -24.07
C VAL A 141 -24.31 13.83 -23.27
N LEU A 142 -23.84 12.75 -22.65
CA LEU A 142 -22.53 12.69 -21.99
C LEU A 142 -21.38 13.07 -22.95
N ASN A 143 -21.48 12.71 -24.22
CA ASN A 143 -20.47 12.96 -25.25
C ASN A 143 -20.88 14.05 -26.26
N HIS A 144 -21.76 14.97 -25.84
CA HIS A 144 -22.31 16.00 -26.72
C HIS A 144 -21.20 16.91 -27.29
N PRO A 145 -21.13 17.16 -28.61
CA PRO A 145 -19.97 17.76 -29.27
C PRO A 145 -19.57 19.15 -28.78
N THR A 146 -20.47 19.95 -28.20
CA THR A 146 -20.10 21.22 -27.54
C THR A 146 -19.78 21.00 -26.06
N TRP A 147 -20.75 20.54 -25.28
CA TRP A 147 -20.67 20.46 -23.81
C TRP A 147 -19.54 19.58 -23.28
N SER A 148 -19.18 18.51 -24.02
CA SER A 148 -18.07 17.61 -23.65
C SER A 148 -16.69 18.03 -24.19
N THR A 149 -16.61 19.11 -24.98
CA THR A 149 -15.35 19.56 -25.62
C THR A 149 -14.96 20.98 -25.26
N LYS A 150 -15.90 21.95 -25.25
CA LYS A 150 -15.76 23.33 -24.78
C LYS A 150 -17.14 23.86 -24.35
N PRO A 151 -17.60 23.59 -23.12
CA PRO A 151 -18.85 24.16 -22.61
C PRO A 151 -18.74 25.68 -22.48
N GLY A 152 -19.80 26.39 -22.86
CA GLY A 152 -19.90 27.86 -22.80
C GLY A 152 -20.55 28.39 -21.52
N SER A 153 -21.14 27.52 -20.68
CA SER A 153 -21.71 27.92 -19.39
C SER A 153 -21.65 26.81 -18.33
N ALA A 154 -21.78 27.21 -17.05
CA ALA A 154 -21.85 26.27 -15.93
C ALA A 154 -23.08 25.33 -15.98
N GLU A 155 -24.17 25.72 -16.66
CA GLU A 155 -25.34 24.85 -16.81
C GLU A 155 -25.07 23.70 -17.78
N GLU A 156 -24.25 23.93 -18.81
CA GLU A 156 -23.82 22.87 -19.75
C GLU A 156 -22.89 21.87 -19.08
N VAL A 157 -21.98 22.34 -18.20
CA VAL A 157 -21.16 21.48 -17.34
C VAL A 157 -22.04 20.60 -16.45
N GLN A 158 -23.12 21.17 -15.89
CA GLN A 158 -24.08 20.44 -15.06
C GLN A 158 -24.85 19.36 -15.84
N VAL A 159 -25.15 19.55 -17.13
CA VAL A 159 -25.74 18.47 -17.96
C VAL A 159 -24.81 17.26 -18.04
N VAL A 160 -23.52 17.49 -18.36
CA VAL A 160 -22.53 16.41 -18.49
C VAL A 160 -22.25 15.75 -17.13
N GLN A 161 -22.24 16.53 -16.04
CA GLN A 161 -22.11 16.02 -14.68
C GLN A 161 -23.29 15.12 -14.29
N THR A 162 -24.55 15.58 -14.45
CA THR A 162 -25.74 14.76 -14.14
C THR A 162 -25.80 13.50 -14.99
N ALA A 163 -25.38 13.55 -16.27
CA ALA A 163 -25.28 12.37 -17.12
C ALA A 163 -24.25 11.35 -16.58
N ALA A 164 -23.10 11.81 -16.11
CA ALA A 164 -22.08 10.92 -15.55
C ALA A 164 -22.50 10.35 -14.18
N GLU A 165 -23.04 11.17 -13.29
CA GLU A 165 -23.50 10.77 -11.95
C GLU A 165 -24.65 9.76 -12.03
N GLY A 166 -25.68 10.04 -12.85
CA GLY A 166 -26.79 9.11 -13.05
C GLY A 166 -26.37 7.79 -13.72
N LEU A 167 -25.38 7.80 -14.63
CA LEU A 167 -24.80 6.56 -15.18
C LEU A 167 -23.98 5.78 -14.14
N ILE A 168 -23.33 6.45 -13.18
CA ILE A 168 -22.64 5.81 -12.05
C ILE A 168 -23.68 5.13 -11.13
N GLU A 169 -24.80 5.78 -10.82
CA GLU A 169 -25.89 5.20 -10.03
C GLU A 169 -26.54 4.00 -10.75
N VAL A 170 -26.86 4.13 -12.04
CA VAL A 170 -27.37 3.02 -12.88
C VAL A 170 -26.39 1.85 -12.89
N PHE A 171 -25.09 2.08 -13.06
CA PHE A 171 -24.08 1.02 -12.97
C PHE A 171 -24.13 0.31 -11.61
N GLN A 172 -24.04 1.06 -10.51
CA GLN A 172 -24.01 0.50 -9.15
C GLN A 172 -25.27 -0.34 -8.86
N LYS A 173 -26.46 0.19 -9.17
CA LYS A 173 -27.74 -0.45 -8.88
C LYS A 173 -28.00 -1.68 -9.77
N LYS A 174 -27.68 -1.59 -11.07
CA LYS A 174 -27.91 -2.69 -12.01
C LYS A 174 -26.89 -3.82 -11.96
N THR A 175 -25.78 -3.70 -11.23
CA THR A 175 -24.80 -4.78 -11.05
C THR A 175 -25.42 -6.15 -10.70
N ASN A 176 -26.53 -6.16 -9.95
CA ASN A 176 -27.23 -7.39 -9.53
C ASN A 176 -28.53 -7.69 -10.31
N VAL A 177 -29.04 -6.75 -11.11
CA VAL A 177 -30.40 -6.84 -11.72
C VAL A 177 -30.34 -6.84 -13.26
N GLY A 178 -29.45 -6.04 -13.85
CA GLY A 178 -29.30 -5.87 -15.29
C GLY A 178 -27.82 -5.74 -15.67
N PRO A 179 -27.02 -6.83 -15.58
CA PRO A 179 -25.56 -6.75 -15.66
C PRO A 179 -25.05 -6.29 -17.04
N GLN A 180 -25.79 -6.56 -18.12
CA GLN A 180 -25.47 -6.03 -19.46
C GLN A 180 -25.62 -4.50 -19.51
N SER A 181 -26.76 -3.98 -19.03
CA SER A 181 -27.04 -2.54 -18.92
C SER A 181 -26.02 -1.83 -18.01
N ALA A 182 -25.59 -2.47 -16.92
CA ALA A 182 -24.52 -1.98 -16.06
C ALA A 182 -23.17 -1.88 -16.82
N VAL A 183 -22.76 -2.95 -17.53
CA VAL A 183 -21.53 -2.94 -18.34
C VAL A 183 -21.58 -1.89 -19.46
N GLN A 184 -22.75 -1.66 -20.08
CA GLN A 184 -22.92 -0.60 -21.07
C GLN A 184 -22.80 0.81 -20.47
N ALA A 185 -23.43 1.06 -19.31
CA ALA A 185 -23.27 2.33 -18.58
C ALA A 185 -21.80 2.59 -18.23
N TYR A 186 -21.09 1.58 -17.71
CA TYR A 186 -19.66 1.68 -17.41
C TYR A 186 -18.79 1.94 -18.65
N LYS A 187 -19.10 1.29 -19.78
CA LYS A 187 -18.42 1.50 -21.06
C LYS A 187 -18.53 2.97 -21.50
N LEU A 188 -19.74 3.55 -21.46
CA LEU A 188 -19.97 4.95 -21.84
C LEU A 188 -19.16 5.94 -20.99
N LEU A 189 -19.09 5.71 -19.67
CA LEU A 189 -18.27 6.51 -18.74
C LEU A 189 -16.77 6.40 -19.07
N THR A 190 -16.29 5.19 -19.35
CA THR A 190 -14.87 4.94 -19.64
C THR A 190 -14.46 5.51 -21.00
N GLU A 191 -15.30 5.37 -22.03
CA GLU A 191 -15.10 5.99 -23.34
C GLU A 191 -15.11 7.52 -23.26
N HIS A 192 -15.99 8.11 -22.46
CA HIS A 192 -16.02 9.55 -22.20
C HIS A 192 -14.72 10.04 -21.54
N LEU A 193 -14.25 9.35 -20.50
CA LEU A 193 -13.02 9.70 -19.79
C LEU A 193 -11.78 9.58 -20.70
N LEU A 194 -11.71 8.54 -21.55
CA LEU A 194 -10.68 8.41 -22.58
C LEU A 194 -10.78 9.50 -23.66
N ARG A 195 -11.99 9.87 -24.08
CA ARG A 195 -12.24 10.95 -25.05
C ARG A 195 -11.77 12.30 -24.52
N GLN A 196 -12.03 12.63 -23.25
CA GLN A 196 -11.49 13.86 -22.63
C GLN A 196 -9.96 13.85 -22.60
N TYR A 197 -9.32 12.77 -22.14
CA TYR A 197 -7.85 12.65 -22.15
C TYR A 197 -7.22 12.45 -23.54
N ALA A 198 -8.01 12.44 -24.61
CA ALA A 198 -7.52 12.46 -26.01
C ALA A 198 -7.61 13.85 -26.65
N GLN A 199 -8.21 14.85 -25.97
CA GLN A 199 -8.29 16.23 -26.45
C GLN A 199 -6.92 16.92 -26.38
N GLN A 200 -6.61 17.77 -27.36
CA GLN A 200 -5.37 18.56 -27.40
C GLN A 200 -5.29 19.61 -26.29
N GLU A 201 -6.44 20.09 -25.83
CA GLU A 201 -6.60 20.96 -24.67
C GLU A 201 -7.60 20.29 -23.73
N LEU A 202 -7.20 20.06 -22.47
CA LEU A 202 -8.08 19.46 -21.46
C LEU A 202 -9.05 20.52 -20.93
N VAL A 203 -10.33 20.21 -20.84
CA VAL A 203 -11.34 21.10 -20.23
C VAL A 203 -11.24 21.05 -18.71
N ASP A 204 -10.83 22.15 -18.08
CA ASP A 204 -10.71 22.22 -16.63
C ASP A 204 -12.08 22.20 -15.92
N ASP A 205 -13.12 22.80 -16.50
CA ASP A 205 -14.47 22.81 -15.91
C ASP A 205 -15.11 21.42 -15.80
N LEU A 206 -14.72 20.46 -16.65
CA LEU A 206 -15.20 19.08 -16.63
C LEU A 206 -14.43 18.18 -15.64
N ALA A 207 -13.49 18.72 -14.86
CA ALA A 207 -12.77 17.94 -13.84
C ALA A 207 -13.65 17.27 -12.78
N PRO A 208 -14.78 17.83 -12.30
CA PRO A 208 -15.70 17.13 -11.39
C PRO A 208 -16.28 15.86 -12.02
N VAL A 209 -16.58 15.89 -13.33
CA VAL A 209 -17.04 14.73 -14.10
C VAL A 209 -15.94 13.65 -14.14
N ARG A 210 -14.69 14.04 -14.40
CA ARG A 210 -13.55 13.11 -14.36
C ARG A 210 -13.33 12.53 -12.95
N LEU A 211 -13.44 13.35 -11.91
CA LEU A 211 -13.32 12.93 -10.51
C LEU A 211 -14.37 11.90 -10.12
N ALA A 212 -15.64 12.09 -10.51
CA ALA A 212 -16.72 11.14 -10.23
C ALA A 212 -16.44 9.76 -10.86
N ILE A 213 -16.09 9.74 -12.15
CA ILE A 213 -15.79 8.50 -12.89
C ILE A 213 -14.53 7.82 -12.35
N LEU A 214 -13.46 8.58 -12.07
CA LEU A 214 -12.23 8.06 -11.48
C LEU A 214 -12.45 7.54 -10.05
N ASN A 215 -13.31 8.18 -9.25
CA ASN A 215 -13.65 7.71 -7.92
C ASN A 215 -14.35 6.35 -7.94
N LEU A 216 -15.27 6.11 -8.88
CA LEU A 216 -15.87 4.80 -9.11
C LEU A 216 -14.79 3.76 -9.47
N ILE A 217 -13.91 4.09 -10.43
CA ILE A 217 -12.81 3.22 -10.86
C ILE A 217 -11.89 2.83 -9.70
N LEU A 218 -11.52 3.79 -8.86
CA LEU A 218 -10.62 3.59 -7.73
C LEU A 218 -11.27 2.82 -6.56
N CYS A 219 -12.61 2.73 -6.52
CA CYS A 219 -13.34 1.85 -5.61
C CYS A 219 -13.35 0.37 -6.04
N MET A 220 -13.11 0.04 -7.31
CA MET A 220 -13.26 -1.34 -7.80
C MET A 220 -12.21 -2.31 -7.25
N ARG A 221 -12.63 -3.52 -6.90
CA ARG A 221 -11.84 -4.64 -6.37
C ARG A 221 -12.29 -5.95 -7.03
N LEU A 222 -11.46 -6.99 -6.95
CA LEU A 222 -11.74 -8.32 -7.44
C LEU A 222 -11.89 -9.31 -6.27
N GLY A 223 -12.96 -10.11 -6.26
CA GLY A 223 -13.17 -11.18 -5.30
C GLY A 223 -12.33 -12.42 -5.63
N THR A 224 -12.30 -13.39 -4.70
CA THR A 224 -11.56 -14.65 -4.86
C THR A 224 -12.08 -15.53 -6.00
N THR A 225 -13.34 -15.34 -6.40
CA THR A 225 -14.05 -15.97 -7.52
C THR A 225 -13.90 -15.21 -8.85
N CYS A 226 -13.08 -14.14 -8.88
CA CYS A 226 -12.99 -13.15 -9.97
C CYS A 226 -14.25 -12.29 -10.19
N GLU A 227 -15.21 -12.29 -9.26
CA GLU A 227 -16.34 -11.35 -9.21
C GLU A 227 -15.87 -9.90 -9.00
N LEU A 228 -16.48 -8.94 -9.69
CA LEU A 228 -16.22 -7.52 -9.49
C LEU A 228 -16.91 -7.04 -8.22
N GLY A 229 -16.21 -6.25 -7.40
CA GLY A 229 -16.78 -5.59 -6.23
C GLY A 229 -16.47 -4.10 -6.15
N ILE A 230 -17.36 -3.36 -5.50
CA ILE A 230 -17.23 -1.91 -5.28
C ILE A 230 -16.98 -1.68 -3.79
N SER A 231 -15.87 -1.00 -3.47
CA SER A 231 -15.54 -0.57 -2.12
C SER A 231 -16.32 0.70 -1.74
N ASP A 232 -17.07 0.61 -0.66
CA ASP A 232 -17.86 1.68 -0.04
C ASP A 232 -17.45 1.83 1.45
N GLU A 233 -17.99 2.83 2.17
CA GLU A 233 -17.69 3.05 3.59
C GLU A 233 -18.08 1.83 4.47
N GLY A 234 -19.15 1.13 4.09
CA GLY A 234 -19.60 -0.12 4.72
C GLY A 234 -18.82 -1.38 4.33
N GLY A 235 -17.73 -1.27 3.56
CA GLY A 235 -16.94 -2.40 3.06
C GLY A 235 -17.09 -2.64 1.55
N VAL A 236 -16.66 -3.82 1.07
CA VAL A 236 -16.71 -4.16 -0.36
C VAL A 236 -17.97 -4.97 -0.67
N ARG A 237 -18.82 -4.46 -1.56
CA ARG A 237 -19.97 -5.21 -2.11
C ARG A 237 -19.54 -5.90 -3.40
N PHE A 238 -19.43 -7.23 -3.37
CA PHE A 238 -19.12 -8.05 -4.55
C PHE A 238 -20.38 -8.41 -5.34
N THR A 239 -20.23 -8.59 -6.65
CA THR A 239 -21.35 -8.75 -7.60
C THR A 239 -21.09 -9.96 -8.50
N PRO A 240 -21.80 -11.09 -8.30
CA PRO A 240 -21.47 -12.37 -8.95
C PRO A 240 -21.83 -12.44 -10.44
N HIS A 241 -22.40 -11.35 -10.99
CA HIS A 241 -22.88 -11.25 -12.37
C HIS A 241 -22.00 -10.37 -13.28
N ILE A 242 -20.95 -9.74 -12.73
CA ILE A 242 -19.98 -8.96 -13.51
C ILE A 242 -18.57 -9.52 -13.28
N LEU A 243 -17.95 -10.01 -14.34
CA LEU A 243 -16.56 -10.46 -14.37
C LEU A 243 -15.71 -9.54 -15.24
N PRO A 244 -14.41 -9.35 -14.97
CA PRO A 244 -13.52 -8.66 -15.90
C PRO A 244 -13.28 -9.48 -17.17
N SER A 245 -13.23 -8.80 -18.32
CA SER A 245 -12.91 -9.41 -19.61
C SER A 245 -11.46 -9.90 -19.66
N ASN A 246 -11.24 -11.22 -19.52
CA ASN A 246 -9.97 -11.85 -19.84
C ASN A 246 -9.87 -12.17 -21.35
N ARG A 247 -8.65 -12.22 -21.89
CA ARG A 247 -8.42 -12.52 -23.31
C ARG A 247 -8.86 -13.94 -23.70
N ASP A 248 -8.81 -14.88 -22.76
CA ASP A 248 -9.05 -16.29 -23.06
C ASP A 248 -10.55 -16.58 -23.28
N THR A 249 -11.45 -16.00 -22.48
CA THR A 249 -12.90 -16.12 -22.67
C THR A 249 -13.43 -15.36 -23.89
N LEU A 250 -12.71 -14.33 -24.36
CA LEU A 250 -12.95 -13.73 -25.68
C LEU A 250 -12.54 -14.67 -26.82
N ASN A 251 -11.45 -15.41 -26.65
CA ASN A 251 -10.93 -16.34 -27.65
C ASN A 251 -11.82 -17.58 -27.80
N GLU A 252 -12.42 -18.09 -26.72
CA GLU A 252 -13.40 -19.18 -26.77
C GLU A 252 -14.66 -18.80 -27.55
N LYS A 253 -15.19 -17.58 -27.36
CA LYS A 253 -16.33 -17.08 -28.15
C LYS A 253 -16.00 -16.86 -29.62
N ALA A 254 -14.75 -16.58 -29.96
CA ALA A 254 -14.29 -16.53 -31.35
C ALA A 254 -14.05 -17.93 -31.96
N GLY A 255 -13.83 -18.96 -31.13
CA GLY A 255 -13.52 -20.33 -31.55
C GLY A 255 -14.73 -21.20 -31.88
N GLN A 256 -15.94 -20.87 -31.41
CA GLN A 256 -17.18 -21.62 -31.69
C GLN A 256 -17.74 -21.34 -33.09
N GLY A 257 -16.88 -21.42 -34.11
CA GLY A 257 -17.15 -21.03 -35.50
C GLY A 257 -17.34 -22.17 -36.50
N THR A 258 -17.14 -23.44 -36.12
CA THR A 258 -17.45 -24.62 -36.97
C THR A 258 -17.70 -25.87 -36.12
N ALA A 259 -18.97 -26.28 -36.00
CA ALA A 259 -19.34 -27.62 -35.52
C ALA A 259 -20.39 -28.21 -36.47
N SER A 260 -20.12 -29.42 -36.99
CA SER A 260 -21.01 -30.08 -37.96
C SER A 260 -22.23 -30.72 -37.26
N PRO A 261 -23.39 -30.81 -37.92
CA PRO A 261 -24.59 -31.34 -37.29
C PRO A 261 -24.51 -32.86 -37.11
N SER A 262 -24.41 -33.32 -35.86
CA SER A 262 -24.70 -34.70 -35.46
C SER A 262 -26.04 -34.77 -34.72
N SER A 263 -26.81 -35.82 -34.97
CA SER A 263 -28.21 -35.91 -34.57
C SER A 263 -28.42 -36.46 -33.15
N GLY A 264 -29.32 -35.83 -32.39
CA GLY A 264 -30.23 -36.56 -31.51
C GLY A 264 -29.92 -36.60 -30.02
N SER A 265 -30.13 -35.47 -29.31
CA SER A 265 -30.83 -35.43 -28.01
C SER A 265 -31.07 -33.98 -27.56
N PRO A 266 -32.21 -33.65 -26.93
CA PRO A 266 -32.42 -32.35 -26.29
C PRO A 266 -31.67 -32.30 -24.95
N VAL A 267 -30.35 -32.14 -25.00
CA VAL A 267 -29.57 -31.75 -23.81
C VAL A 267 -29.99 -30.34 -23.44
N VAL A 268 -30.78 -30.21 -22.38
CA VAL A 268 -31.10 -28.91 -21.79
C VAL A 268 -29.77 -28.27 -21.38
N PRO A 269 -29.39 -27.10 -21.94
CA PRO A 269 -28.15 -26.45 -21.53
C PRO A 269 -28.25 -26.11 -20.03
N PRO A 270 -27.16 -26.25 -19.25
CA PRO A 270 -27.17 -25.83 -17.86
C PRO A 270 -27.55 -24.34 -17.78
N PRO A 271 -28.25 -23.90 -16.72
CA PRO A 271 -28.76 -22.53 -16.62
C PRO A 271 -27.60 -21.54 -16.78
N GLN A 272 -27.61 -20.81 -17.91
CA GLN A 272 -26.58 -19.83 -18.20
C GLN A 272 -26.75 -18.67 -17.21
N LEU A 273 -25.88 -18.63 -16.20
CA LEU A 273 -25.72 -17.48 -15.32
C LEU A 273 -25.56 -16.23 -16.21
N ASN A 274 -26.41 -15.23 -16.01
CA ASN A 274 -26.42 -14.00 -16.82
C ASN A 274 -25.21 -13.13 -16.43
N VAL A 275 -24.04 -13.52 -16.91
CA VAL A 275 -22.75 -12.89 -16.62
C VAL A 275 -22.40 -11.90 -17.73
N ALA A 276 -22.20 -10.64 -17.35
CA ALA A 276 -21.64 -9.61 -18.23
C ALA A 276 -20.13 -9.45 -17.98
N TYR A 277 -19.43 -8.97 -19.00
CA TYR A 277 -17.96 -8.87 -19.00
C TYR A 277 -17.52 -7.41 -19.17
N ILE A 278 -16.83 -6.87 -18.17
CA ILE A 278 -16.41 -5.46 -18.10
C ILE A 278 -14.99 -5.28 -18.69
N ASN A 279 -14.79 -4.31 -19.59
CA ASN A 279 -13.45 -4.04 -20.12
C ASN A 279 -12.60 -3.27 -19.10
N MET A 280 -11.62 -3.95 -18.51
CA MET A 280 -10.66 -3.32 -17.59
C MET A 280 -9.45 -2.68 -18.29
N GLU A 281 -9.20 -2.96 -19.57
CA GLU A 281 -8.05 -2.40 -20.29
C GLU A 281 -8.18 -0.88 -20.46
N ASP A 282 -9.36 -0.42 -20.87
CA ASP A 282 -9.67 0.99 -21.06
C ASP A 282 -9.69 1.78 -19.74
N THR A 283 -10.12 1.12 -18.66
CA THR A 283 -10.03 1.63 -17.28
C THR A 283 -8.59 2.01 -16.91
N PHE A 284 -7.62 1.11 -17.11
CA PHE A 284 -6.23 1.41 -16.78
C PHE A 284 -5.55 2.33 -17.81
N LYS A 285 -5.98 2.35 -19.08
CA LYS A 285 -5.59 3.42 -20.02
C LYS A 285 -5.98 4.79 -19.49
N ALA A 286 -7.21 4.95 -18.99
CA ALA A 286 -7.72 6.21 -18.46
C ALA A 286 -6.96 6.67 -17.20
N VAL A 287 -6.67 5.76 -16.26
CA VAL A 287 -5.84 6.06 -15.07
C VAL A 287 -4.42 6.49 -15.47
N VAL A 288 -3.80 5.81 -16.44
CA VAL A 288 -2.46 6.17 -16.96
C VAL A 288 -2.48 7.49 -17.75
N ALA A 289 -3.60 7.83 -18.39
CA ALA A 289 -3.78 9.10 -19.09
C ALA A 289 -3.95 10.27 -18.11
N CYS A 290 -4.77 10.10 -17.06
CA CYS A 290 -4.92 11.05 -15.96
C CYS A 290 -3.56 11.48 -15.38
N ILE A 291 -2.72 10.52 -14.97
CA ILE A 291 -1.42 10.77 -14.33
C ILE A 291 -0.44 11.55 -15.22
N LYS A 292 -0.70 11.63 -16.54
CA LYS A 292 0.16 12.31 -17.52
C LYS A 292 -0.39 13.63 -18.03
N GLN A 293 -1.68 13.87 -17.92
CA GLN A 293 -2.37 14.95 -18.64
C GLN A 293 -3.35 15.75 -17.78
N GLU A 294 -3.73 15.25 -16.61
CA GLU A 294 -4.66 15.95 -15.72
C GLU A 294 -4.05 17.28 -15.23
N ARG A 295 -4.88 18.32 -15.23
CA ARG A 295 -4.53 19.68 -14.79
C ARG A 295 -5.27 20.10 -13.53
N ASP A 296 -6.24 19.33 -13.06
CA ASP A 296 -6.92 19.62 -11.81
C ASP A 296 -6.25 18.98 -10.58
N TRP A 297 -5.99 19.80 -9.55
CA TRP A 297 -5.41 19.31 -8.29
C TRP A 297 -6.30 18.26 -7.59
N THR A 298 -7.62 18.45 -7.55
CA THR A 298 -8.54 17.58 -6.81
C THR A 298 -8.66 16.20 -7.46
N VAL A 299 -8.68 16.15 -8.80
CA VAL A 299 -8.60 14.89 -9.56
C VAL A 299 -7.26 14.20 -9.30
N LEU A 300 -6.14 14.87 -9.57
CA LEU A 300 -4.83 14.25 -9.51
C LEU A 300 -4.46 13.78 -8.08
N SER A 301 -4.80 14.57 -7.06
CA SER A 301 -4.54 14.20 -5.66
C SER A 301 -5.42 13.04 -5.17
N SER A 302 -6.71 13.01 -5.52
CA SER A 302 -7.59 11.86 -5.21
C SER A 302 -7.07 10.57 -5.87
N VAL A 303 -6.70 10.64 -7.16
CA VAL A 303 -6.17 9.51 -7.90
C VAL A 303 -4.89 8.98 -7.24
N LEU A 304 -3.91 9.83 -6.97
CA LEU A 304 -2.64 9.41 -6.34
C LEU A 304 -2.83 8.83 -4.93
N GLN A 305 -3.82 9.30 -4.17
CA GLN A 305 -4.11 8.77 -2.83
C GLN A 305 -4.79 7.40 -2.86
N ARG A 306 -5.73 7.16 -3.79
CA ARG A 306 -6.55 5.93 -3.81
C ARG A 306 -5.96 4.83 -4.70
N LEU A 307 -5.13 5.18 -5.69
CA LEU A 307 -4.49 4.23 -6.61
C LEU A 307 -3.61 3.15 -5.93
N PRO A 308 -2.88 3.39 -4.82
CA PRO A 308 -2.18 2.34 -4.08
C PRO A 308 -3.11 1.26 -3.51
N GLY A 309 -4.41 1.55 -3.35
CA GLY A 309 -5.44 0.56 -3.00
C GLY A 309 -5.78 -0.33 -4.20
N LEU A 310 -6.09 0.29 -5.34
CA LEU A 310 -6.40 -0.40 -6.60
C LEU A 310 -5.21 -1.27 -7.08
N MET A 311 -3.98 -0.76 -6.98
CA MET A 311 -2.78 -1.47 -7.46
C MET A 311 -2.33 -2.65 -6.59
N LYS A 312 -2.83 -2.78 -5.36
CA LYS A 312 -2.58 -3.99 -4.53
C LYS A 312 -3.37 -5.19 -5.05
N ASP A 313 -4.47 -4.95 -5.77
CA ASP A 313 -5.27 -5.97 -6.42
C ASP A 313 -4.57 -6.48 -7.69
N ARG A 314 -3.68 -7.46 -7.49
CA ARG A 314 -2.92 -8.10 -8.59
C ARG A 314 -3.82 -8.81 -9.61
N GLY A 315 -5.06 -9.16 -9.23
CA GLY A 315 -6.01 -9.79 -10.14
C GLY A 315 -6.57 -8.77 -11.11
N LEU A 316 -7.22 -7.73 -10.58
CA LEU A 316 -7.87 -6.69 -11.36
C LEU A 316 -6.88 -5.97 -12.31
N VAL A 317 -5.67 -5.70 -11.82
CA VAL A 317 -4.58 -5.09 -12.60
C VAL A 317 -4.12 -5.96 -13.78
N ARG A 318 -4.09 -7.29 -13.61
CA ARG A 318 -3.72 -8.24 -14.69
C ARG A 318 -4.81 -8.35 -15.73
N CYS A 319 -6.07 -8.49 -15.32
CA CYS A 319 -7.21 -8.50 -16.25
C CYS A 319 -7.26 -7.22 -17.11
N GLY A 320 -6.96 -6.07 -16.50
CA GLY A 320 -6.88 -4.78 -17.19
C GLY A 320 -5.57 -4.48 -17.91
N GLN A 321 -4.64 -5.45 -18.02
CA GLN A 321 -3.37 -5.35 -18.78
C GLN A 321 -2.63 -4.00 -18.59
N CYS A 322 -2.63 -3.49 -17.35
CA CYS A 322 -2.18 -2.14 -17.05
C CYS A 322 -0.72 -1.91 -17.44
N SER A 323 -0.44 -0.90 -18.26
CA SER A 323 0.90 -0.66 -18.79
C SER A 323 1.84 -0.06 -17.74
N MET A 324 2.41 -0.91 -16.87
CA MET A 324 3.27 -0.52 -15.75
C MET A 324 4.43 0.39 -16.14
N LYS A 325 5.07 0.13 -17.29
CA LYS A 325 6.08 1.02 -17.89
C LYS A 325 5.54 2.43 -18.15
N LYS A 326 4.35 2.56 -18.75
CA LYS A 326 3.74 3.88 -19.03
C LYS A 326 3.32 4.59 -17.73
N LEU A 327 2.85 3.84 -16.73
CA LEU A 327 2.45 4.34 -15.42
C LEU A 327 3.65 4.84 -14.61
N CYS A 328 4.65 4.00 -14.42
CA CYS A 328 5.87 4.31 -13.67
C CYS A 328 6.61 5.52 -14.26
N LEU A 329 6.75 5.60 -15.60
CA LEU A 329 7.37 6.77 -16.26
C LEU A 329 6.56 8.06 -16.08
N GLY A 330 5.22 7.99 -15.99
CA GLY A 330 4.38 9.13 -15.64
C GLY A 330 4.66 9.61 -14.21
N LEU A 331 4.60 8.70 -13.23
CA LEU A 331 4.88 8.98 -11.83
C LEU A 331 6.29 9.54 -11.61
N CYS A 332 7.32 8.95 -12.22
CA CYS A 332 8.70 9.45 -12.16
C CYS A 332 8.83 10.87 -12.77
N SER A 333 8.04 11.20 -13.80
CA SER A 333 8.04 12.54 -14.39
C SER A 333 7.42 13.62 -13.48
N LEU A 334 6.51 13.23 -12.57
CA LEU A 334 5.97 14.10 -11.52
C LEU A 334 6.94 14.31 -10.34
N VAL A 335 7.94 13.42 -10.16
CA VAL A 335 8.99 13.57 -9.12
C VAL A 335 10.20 14.35 -9.65
N ALA A 336 10.53 14.21 -10.95
CA ALA A 336 11.58 14.97 -11.61
C ALA A 336 11.25 16.48 -11.73
N GLU A 337 12.18 17.31 -12.23
CA GLU A 337 11.96 18.76 -12.41
C GLU A 337 10.73 19.11 -13.26
N LYS A 338 10.31 18.20 -14.16
CA LYS A 338 9.07 18.34 -14.93
C LYS A 338 7.83 18.41 -14.03
N GLY A 339 7.85 17.77 -12.86
CA GLY A 339 6.80 17.83 -11.85
C GLY A 339 6.58 19.21 -11.22
N LYS A 340 7.63 20.06 -11.15
CA LYS A 340 7.47 21.46 -10.75
C LYS A 340 6.66 22.23 -11.79
N LYS A 341 7.02 22.07 -13.08
CA LYS A 341 6.30 22.67 -14.21
C LYS A 341 4.88 22.13 -14.38
N ALA A 342 4.65 20.86 -14.04
CA ALA A 342 3.31 20.28 -13.98
C ALA A 342 2.49 20.91 -12.84
N PHE A 343 3.08 21.09 -11.65
CA PHE A 343 2.43 21.76 -10.52
C PHE A 343 2.11 23.24 -10.81
N GLU A 344 3.00 23.95 -11.51
CA GLU A 344 2.77 25.33 -12.02
C GLU A 344 1.61 25.41 -13.02
N GLN A 345 1.17 24.28 -13.60
CA GLN A 345 0.06 24.16 -14.55
C GLN A 345 -1.21 23.57 -13.89
N LEU A 346 -1.24 23.39 -12.56
CA LEU A 346 -2.41 22.86 -11.86
C LEU A 346 -3.43 23.95 -11.49
N HIS A 347 -4.69 23.68 -11.80
CA HIS A 347 -5.84 24.47 -11.39
C HIS A 347 -6.46 23.95 -10.07
N ARG A 348 -7.21 24.83 -9.39
CA ARG A 348 -7.87 24.57 -8.09
C ARG A 348 -6.96 24.02 -6.98
N VAL A 349 -5.67 24.40 -6.99
CA VAL A 349 -4.72 24.14 -5.90
C VAL A 349 -5.15 24.90 -4.62
N PRO A 350 -5.35 24.23 -3.47
CA PRO A 350 -5.70 24.90 -2.21
C PRO A 350 -4.59 25.80 -1.69
N GLN A 351 -4.96 26.87 -0.98
CA GLN A 351 -4.00 27.81 -0.40
C GLN A 351 -3.04 27.10 0.57
N GLY A 352 -1.73 27.35 0.41
CA GLY A 352 -0.67 26.77 1.24
C GLY A 352 -0.14 25.41 0.78
N VAL A 353 -0.73 24.78 -0.24
CA VAL A 353 -0.20 23.54 -0.84
C VAL A 353 1.02 23.86 -1.71
N LEU A 354 2.09 23.06 -1.59
CA LEU A 354 3.32 23.21 -2.36
C LEU A 354 3.55 22.03 -3.31
N SER A 355 4.41 22.23 -4.33
CA SER A 355 4.83 21.16 -5.26
C SER A 355 5.42 19.93 -4.54
N SER A 356 6.06 20.14 -3.38
CA SER A 356 6.53 19.04 -2.51
C SER A 356 5.40 18.15 -1.99
N ASP A 357 4.22 18.70 -1.76
CA ASP A 357 3.08 17.94 -1.23
C ASP A 357 2.40 17.09 -2.32
N LEU A 358 2.43 17.53 -3.58
CA LEU A 358 2.09 16.67 -4.73
C LEU A 358 3.02 15.46 -4.80
N ILE A 359 4.33 15.72 -4.75
CA ILE A 359 5.39 14.71 -4.88
C ILE A 359 5.28 13.67 -3.76
N VAL A 360 4.90 14.07 -2.54
CA VAL A 360 4.62 13.16 -1.41
C VAL A 360 3.54 12.12 -1.72
N LEU A 361 2.51 12.46 -2.50
CA LEU A 361 1.44 11.53 -2.90
C LEU A 361 1.91 10.47 -3.92
N VAL A 362 3.01 10.69 -4.62
CA VAL A 362 3.52 9.77 -5.66
C VAL A 362 4.24 8.56 -5.03
N PHE A 363 4.93 8.72 -3.91
CA PHE A 363 5.75 7.66 -3.31
C PHE A 363 4.98 6.43 -2.81
N PRO A 364 3.75 6.53 -2.24
CA PRO A 364 2.91 5.38 -1.97
C PRO A 364 2.59 4.54 -3.23
N VAL A 365 2.40 5.18 -4.39
CA VAL A 365 2.15 4.50 -5.67
C VAL A 365 3.43 3.80 -6.16
N LEU A 366 4.57 4.48 -6.09
CA LEU A 366 5.88 3.88 -6.38
C LEU A 366 6.18 2.69 -5.45
N GLY A 367 5.86 2.79 -4.16
CA GLY A 367 6.02 1.70 -3.20
C GLY A 367 5.26 0.42 -3.59
N VAL A 368 4.07 0.55 -4.18
CA VAL A 368 3.28 -0.59 -4.68
C VAL A 368 3.77 -1.10 -6.03
N LEU A 369 4.37 -0.26 -6.88
CA LEU A 369 4.92 -0.66 -8.19
C LEU A 369 6.03 -1.73 -8.11
N THR A 370 6.70 -1.87 -6.96
CA THR A 370 7.67 -2.96 -6.70
C THR A 370 7.08 -4.35 -6.94
N ILE A 371 5.78 -4.53 -6.69
CA ILE A 371 5.03 -5.79 -6.94
C ILE A 371 5.11 -6.22 -8.41
N TYR A 372 5.21 -5.25 -9.33
CA TYR A 372 5.16 -5.45 -10.78
C TYR A 372 6.54 -5.36 -11.43
N ARG A 373 7.63 -5.58 -10.67
CA ARG A 373 9.03 -5.49 -11.15
C ARG A 373 9.34 -6.34 -12.39
N THR A 374 8.56 -7.40 -12.65
CA THR A 374 8.65 -8.23 -13.86
C THR A 374 8.27 -7.48 -15.15
N GLU A 375 7.51 -6.39 -15.05
CA GLU A 375 6.99 -5.61 -16.17
C GLU A 375 7.76 -4.29 -16.39
N LEU A 376 8.82 -4.07 -15.60
CA LEU A 376 9.67 -2.87 -15.65
C LEU A 376 11.03 -3.22 -16.27
N ASP A 377 11.45 -2.45 -17.28
CA ASP A 377 12.77 -2.61 -17.87
C ASP A 377 13.88 -1.91 -17.07
N SER A 378 15.14 -2.23 -17.38
CA SER A 378 16.32 -1.69 -16.69
C SER A 378 16.42 -0.15 -16.69
N TYR A 379 15.83 0.55 -17.66
CA TYR A 379 15.78 2.01 -17.67
C TYR A 379 14.67 2.54 -16.76
N VAL A 380 13.48 1.93 -16.79
CA VAL A 380 12.37 2.28 -15.89
C VAL A 380 12.75 2.02 -14.43
N VAL A 381 13.42 0.91 -14.11
CA VAL A 381 13.90 0.61 -12.75
C VAL A 381 14.94 1.62 -12.27
N ARG A 382 15.80 2.16 -13.16
CA ARG A 382 16.71 3.26 -12.82
C ARG A 382 15.96 4.55 -12.49
N MET A 383 14.99 4.94 -13.33
CA MET A 383 14.15 6.12 -13.07
C MET A 383 13.33 5.98 -11.78
N PHE A 384 12.88 4.76 -11.47
CA PHE A 384 12.16 4.41 -10.25
C PHE A 384 13.01 4.62 -8.99
N ILE A 385 14.21 4.03 -8.94
CA ILE A 385 15.12 4.14 -7.79
C ILE A 385 15.55 5.60 -7.58
N SER A 386 15.93 6.30 -8.65
CA SER A 386 16.29 7.73 -8.60
C SER A 386 15.11 8.64 -8.18
N SER A 387 13.86 8.23 -8.45
CA SER A 387 12.69 8.94 -7.90
C SER A 387 12.58 8.74 -6.39
N LEU A 388 12.79 7.52 -5.87
CA LEU A 388 12.78 7.25 -4.42
C LEU A 388 13.90 8.01 -3.69
N GLU A 389 15.07 8.18 -4.30
CA GLU A 389 16.18 9.00 -3.77
C GLU A 389 15.80 10.47 -3.52
N VAL A 390 15.00 11.08 -4.41
CA VAL A 390 14.46 12.43 -4.21
C VAL A 390 13.52 12.46 -3.01
N GLY A 391 12.70 11.42 -2.83
CA GLY A 391 11.77 11.29 -1.72
C GLY A 391 12.42 11.17 -0.34
N LEU A 392 13.67 10.69 -0.25
CA LEU A 392 14.44 10.61 0.99
C LEU A 392 14.65 11.97 1.67
N MET A 393 14.68 13.07 0.91
CA MET A 393 14.85 14.44 1.42
C MET A 393 13.52 15.13 1.76
N SER A 394 12.42 14.38 1.87
CA SER A 394 11.07 14.92 1.99
C SER A 394 10.27 14.33 3.17
N LYS A 395 9.05 14.84 3.41
CA LYS A 395 8.11 14.34 4.42
C LYS A 395 7.82 12.83 4.29
N SER A 396 8.03 12.23 3.12
CA SER A 396 7.77 10.81 2.82
C SER A 396 8.99 9.89 3.00
N ALA A 397 10.11 10.35 3.58
CA ALA A 397 11.36 9.60 3.69
C ALA A 397 11.16 8.15 4.17
N CYS A 398 10.34 7.91 5.21
CA CYS A 398 10.07 6.57 5.73
C CYS A 398 9.33 5.65 4.74
N THR A 399 8.46 6.22 3.88
CA THR A 399 7.81 5.50 2.78
C THR A 399 8.84 5.12 1.70
N CYS A 400 9.76 6.04 1.39
CA CYS A 400 10.81 5.82 0.39
C CYS A 400 11.84 4.78 0.86
N ILE A 401 12.25 4.82 2.14
CA ILE A 401 13.12 3.80 2.76
C ILE A 401 12.46 2.42 2.71
N ARG A 402 11.15 2.31 3.02
CA ARG A 402 10.41 1.04 2.91
C ARG A 402 10.29 0.54 1.46
N ALA A 403 10.10 1.44 0.50
CA ALA A 403 10.09 1.10 -0.92
C ALA A 403 11.48 0.64 -1.42
N LEU A 404 12.56 1.29 -0.97
CA LEU A 404 13.94 0.88 -1.24
C LEU A 404 14.29 -0.46 -0.59
N MET A 405 13.79 -0.73 0.63
CA MET A 405 13.95 -2.02 1.31
C MET A 405 13.31 -3.17 0.53
N LEU A 406 12.17 -2.92 -0.11
CA LEU A 406 11.53 -3.90 -1.00
C LEU A 406 12.25 -3.97 -2.36
N ALA A 407 12.77 -2.87 -2.88
CA ALA A 407 13.60 -2.85 -4.10
C ALA A 407 14.93 -3.61 -3.95
N THR A 408 15.57 -3.62 -2.77
CA THR A 408 16.76 -4.44 -2.50
C THR A 408 16.50 -5.94 -2.50
N LEU A 409 15.26 -6.35 -2.26
CA LEU A 409 14.83 -7.76 -2.28
C LEU A 409 14.35 -8.18 -3.68
N GLU A 410 13.54 -7.35 -4.34
CA GLU A 410 12.89 -7.65 -5.62
C GLU A 410 13.76 -7.33 -6.86
N MET A 411 14.73 -6.41 -6.74
CA MET A 411 15.52 -5.90 -7.87
C MET A 411 17.03 -5.79 -7.56
N PRO A 412 17.68 -6.87 -7.07
CA PRO A 412 19.07 -6.84 -6.59
C PRO A 412 20.08 -6.43 -7.69
N ASP A 413 19.91 -6.84 -8.94
CA ASP A 413 20.84 -6.52 -10.05
C ASP A 413 20.90 -5.02 -10.38
N ALA A 414 19.78 -4.31 -10.16
CA ALA A 414 19.70 -2.86 -10.34
C ALA A 414 20.22 -2.15 -9.09
N MET A 415 19.81 -2.61 -7.90
CA MET A 415 20.28 -2.05 -6.63
C MET A 415 21.79 -2.17 -6.46
N TYR A 416 22.43 -3.28 -6.87
CA TYR A 416 23.88 -3.44 -6.82
C TYR A 416 24.66 -2.27 -7.47
N LYS A 417 24.09 -1.66 -8.52
CA LYS A 417 24.74 -0.57 -9.27
C LYS A 417 24.40 0.83 -8.75
N LEU A 418 23.27 0.98 -8.06
CA LEU A 418 22.70 2.27 -7.62
C LEU A 418 22.78 2.46 -6.09
N PHE A 419 23.08 1.39 -5.35
CA PHE A 419 23.13 1.44 -3.89
C PHE A 419 24.19 2.41 -3.33
N PRO A 420 25.36 2.67 -3.97
CA PRO A 420 26.27 3.73 -3.53
C PRO A 420 25.63 5.14 -3.57
N ASP A 421 24.83 5.45 -4.60
CA ASP A 421 24.12 6.73 -4.73
C ASP A 421 22.97 6.84 -3.72
N VAL A 422 22.18 5.78 -3.56
CA VAL A 422 21.16 5.67 -2.52
C VAL A 422 21.78 5.86 -1.12
N LEU A 423 22.92 5.20 -0.84
CA LEU A 423 23.63 5.34 0.42
C LEU A 423 24.17 6.77 0.65
N GLN A 424 24.65 7.42 -0.42
CA GLN A 424 25.04 8.83 -0.38
C GLN A 424 23.86 9.77 -0.07
N LYS A 425 22.64 9.41 -0.50
CA LYS A 425 21.41 10.14 -0.14
C LYS A 425 20.93 9.85 1.27
N LEU A 426 21.01 8.60 1.74
CA LEU A 426 20.69 8.24 3.12
C LEU A 426 21.61 8.95 4.12
N ALA A 427 22.89 9.14 3.78
CA ALA A 427 23.85 9.92 4.57
C ALA A 427 23.57 11.44 4.62
N GLN A 428 22.62 11.95 3.83
CA GLN A 428 22.17 13.35 3.86
C GLN A 428 20.90 13.56 4.71
N ILE A 429 20.29 12.48 5.23
CA ILE A 429 19.10 12.56 6.09
C ILE A 429 19.49 13.05 7.48
N SER A 430 18.73 14.01 8.02
CA SER A 430 18.92 14.47 9.41
C SER A 430 18.41 13.42 10.41
N ALA A 431 19.26 13.08 11.39
CA ALA A 431 18.95 12.07 12.40
C ALA A 431 17.75 12.50 13.27
N THR A 432 16.60 11.87 13.01
CA THR A 432 15.28 12.21 13.56
C THR A 432 14.55 10.95 14.03
N VAL A 433 13.74 11.06 15.10
CA VAL A 433 13.09 9.91 15.76
C VAL A 433 12.16 9.14 14.81
N THR A 434 11.47 9.84 13.92
CA THR A 434 10.54 9.27 12.93
C THR A 434 11.22 8.41 11.86
N VAL A 435 12.46 8.72 11.50
CA VAL A 435 13.23 8.02 10.46
C VAL A 435 14.14 6.94 11.04
N ALA A 436 14.49 7.03 12.33
CA ALA A 436 15.45 6.17 13.02
C ALA A 436 15.22 4.67 12.79
N VAL A 437 14.04 4.15 13.20
CA VAL A 437 13.76 2.71 13.11
C VAL A 437 13.73 2.23 11.65
N PRO A 438 12.97 2.84 10.71
CA PRO A 438 13.00 2.42 9.30
C PRO A 438 14.39 2.42 8.66
N LEU A 439 15.24 3.39 9.00
CA LEU A 439 16.59 3.51 8.42
C LEU A 439 17.55 2.46 8.97
N LEU A 440 17.48 2.17 10.26
CA LEU A 440 18.27 1.12 10.90
C LEU A 440 17.79 -0.28 10.52
N GLU A 441 16.48 -0.50 10.37
CA GLU A 441 15.90 -1.72 9.81
C GLU A 441 16.39 -1.97 8.36
N PHE A 442 16.40 -0.93 7.53
CA PHE A 442 16.92 -1.00 6.16
C PHE A 442 18.41 -1.40 6.15
N LEU A 443 19.25 -0.70 6.92
CA LEU A 443 20.68 -1.03 7.03
C LEU A 443 20.93 -2.44 7.62
N SER A 444 20.09 -2.91 8.53
CA SER A 444 20.16 -4.27 9.10
C SER A 444 19.77 -5.35 8.08
N ASN A 445 18.76 -5.08 7.25
CA ASN A 445 18.31 -6.02 6.22
C ASN A 445 19.30 -6.13 5.05
N VAL A 446 19.95 -5.03 4.63
CA VAL A 446 20.96 -5.06 3.56
C VAL A 446 22.16 -5.96 3.92
N ILE A 447 22.55 -6.08 5.19
CA ILE A 447 23.62 -7.01 5.65
C ILE A 447 23.34 -8.46 5.24
N ARG A 448 22.06 -8.83 5.11
CA ARG A 448 21.59 -10.18 4.75
C ARG A 448 21.69 -10.48 3.25
N ILE A 449 22.07 -9.50 2.43
CA ILE A 449 22.15 -9.61 0.96
C ILE A 449 23.60 -9.32 0.52
N PRO A 450 24.54 -10.29 0.63
CA PRO A 450 25.97 -10.05 0.42
C PRO A 450 26.31 -9.37 -0.91
N GLN A 451 25.60 -9.73 -1.98
CA GLN A 451 25.82 -9.23 -3.34
C GLN A 451 25.82 -7.69 -3.40
N LEU A 452 24.99 -7.00 -2.62
CA LEU A 452 24.89 -5.54 -2.62
C LEU A 452 26.12 -4.82 -2.06
N TYR A 453 26.99 -5.51 -1.31
CA TYR A 453 28.18 -4.91 -0.67
C TYR A 453 29.50 -5.64 -0.95
N VAL A 454 29.54 -6.68 -1.81
CA VAL A 454 30.81 -7.35 -2.19
C VAL A 454 31.83 -6.34 -2.74
N SER A 455 31.36 -5.41 -3.57
CA SER A 455 32.17 -4.42 -4.29
C SER A 455 32.67 -3.26 -3.43
N PHE A 456 32.07 -3.01 -2.26
CA PHE A 456 32.28 -1.79 -1.45
C PHE A 456 33.75 -1.48 -1.16
N VAL A 457 34.11 -0.21 -1.29
CA VAL A 457 35.38 0.35 -0.83
C VAL A 457 35.19 0.97 0.56
N GLU A 458 36.24 1.58 1.10
CA GLU A 458 36.21 2.18 2.43
C GLU A 458 35.10 3.25 2.57
N GLU A 459 34.81 4.00 1.50
CA GLU A 459 33.88 5.13 1.55
C GLU A 459 32.43 4.70 1.83
N GLU A 460 31.93 3.61 1.24
CA GLU A 460 30.57 3.13 1.52
C GLU A 460 30.43 2.60 2.95
N TYR A 461 31.42 1.83 3.44
CA TYR A 461 31.43 1.41 4.85
C TYR A 461 31.46 2.63 5.78
N ARG A 462 32.25 3.67 5.46
CA ARG A 462 32.28 4.93 6.21
C ARG A 462 30.91 5.63 6.23
N LYS A 463 30.20 5.67 5.08
CA LYS A 463 28.84 6.23 4.98
C LYS A 463 27.84 5.46 5.84
N ILE A 464 27.90 4.13 5.87
CA ILE A 464 27.04 3.31 6.74
C ILE A 464 27.25 3.65 8.22
N PHE A 465 28.50 3.71 8.69
CA PHE A 465 28.77 4.08 10.08
C PHE A 465 28.33 5.52 10.38
N ALA A 466 28.56 6.47 9.46
CA ALA A 466 28.13 7.85 9.59
C ALA A 466 26.59 8.01 9.65
N ILE A 467 25.82 7.13 9.00
CA ILE A 467 24.35 7.09 9.11
C ILE A 467 23.91 6.54 10.47
N ALA A 468 24.54 5.48 10.96
CA ALA A 468 24.11 4.80 12.18
C ALA A 468 24.55 5.51 13.47
N LEU A 469 25.75 6.11 13.51
CA LEU A 469 26.34 6.75 14.70
C LEU A 469 25.45 7.84 15.34
N PRO A 470 24.80 8.76 14.61
CA PRO A 470 23.90 9.76 15.21
C PRO A 470 22.74 9.18 16.02
N TYR A 471 22.34 7.93 15.78
CA TYR A 471 21.23 7.27 16.48
C TYR A 471 21.65 6.58 17.79
N THR A 472 22.95 6.61 18.16
CA THR A 472 23.44 6.05 19.43
C THR A 472 23.39 7.04 20.61
N ASN A 473 22.77 8.20 20.43
CA ASN A 473 22.64 9.22 21.49
C ASN A 473 21.44 8.89 22.42
N PRO A 474 21.67 8.60 23.73
CA PRO A 474 20.62 8.15 24.64
C PRO A 474 19.66 9.25 25.09
N VAL A 475 20.07 10.52 25.01
CA VAL A 475 19.22 11.67 25.35
C VAL A 475 18.17 11.94 24.27
N LYS A 476 18.51 11.65 23.00
CA LYS A 476 17.70 11.95 21.82
C LYS A 476 16.84 10.78 21.32
N PHE A 477 17.19 9.54 21.66
CA PHE A 477 16.54 8.34 21.16
C PHE A 477 16.30 7.30 22.26
N ASN A 478 15.22 6.51 22.16
CA ASN A 478 14.91 5.49 23.15
C ASN A 478 15.91 4.31 23.12
N HIS A 479 15.99 3.57 24.23
CA HIS A 479 16.92 2.43 24.37
C HIS A 479 16.85 1.42 23.23
N PHE A 480 15.65 1.15 22.69
CA PHE A 480 15.48 0.28 21.52
C PHE A 480 16.21 0.81 20.28
N THR A 481 16.03 2.08 19.95
CA THR A 481 16.69 2.72 18.81
C THR A 481 18.20 2.75 18.99
N VAL A 482 18.68 3.07 20.19
CA VAL A 482 20.11 3.11 20.52
C VAL A 482 20.75 1.72 20.43
N ALA A 483 20.12 0.70 21.01
CA ALA A 483 20.57 -0.69 20.92
C ALA A 483 20.54 -1.23 19.48
N LEU A 484 19.53 -0.85 18.68
CA LEU A 484 19.46 -1.20 17.27
C LEU A 484 20.56 -0.49 16.45
N ALA A 485 20.83 0.79 16.72
CA ALA A 485 21.90 1.55 16.06
C ALA A 485 23.28 0.93 16.34
N LEU A 486 23.55 0.60 17.61
CA LEU A 486 24.72 -0.15 18.03
C LEU A 486 24.79 -1.51 17.31
N HIS A 487 23.73 -2.31 17.34
CA HIS A 487 23.68 -3.62 16.67
C HIS A 487 24.02 -3.51 15.16
N VAL A 488 23.46 -2.52 14.46
CA VAL A 488 23.77 -2.23 13.05
C VAL A 488 25.26 -1.91 12.86
N ILE A 489 25.86 -1.09 13.72
CA ILE A 489 27.30 -0.78 13.69
C ILE A 489 28.16 -2.04 13.88
N ALA A 490 27.85 -2.88 14.87
CA ALA A 490 28.60 -4.12 15.11
C ALA A 490 28.50 -5.09 13.92
N MET A 491 27.29 -5.31 13.40
CA MET A 491 27.08 -6.23 12.28
C MET A 491 27.77 -5.75 10.99
N TRP A 492 27.77 -4.45 10.72
CA TRP A 492 28.53 -3.89 9.59
C TRP A 492 30.05 -3.92 9.81
N PHE A 493 30.54 -3.70 11.03
CA PHE A 493 31.98 -3.83 11.36
C PHE A 493 32.48 -5.26 11.15
N LEU A 494 31.70 -6.27 11.57
CA LEU A 494 32.00 -7.69 11.38
C LEU A 494 31.96 -8.14 9.91
N LYS A 495 31.20 -7.43 9.06
CA LYS A 495 31.10 -7.69 7.61
C LYS A 495 32.05 -6.84 6.76
N CYS A 496 32.58 -5.75 7.32
CA CYS A 496 33.60 -4.93 6.67
C CYS A 496 34.88 -5.73 6.42
N ARG A 497 35.55 -5.46 5.28
CA ARG A 497 36.85 -6.05 4.93
C ARG A 497 37.88 -5.74 6.04
N ILE A 498 38.65 -6.75 6.45
CA ILE A 498 39.59 -6.66 7.59
C ILE A 498 40.60 -5.52 7.40
N THR A 499 41.01 -5.25 6.16
CA THR A 499 41.92 -4.17 5.76
C THR A 499 41.50 -2.77 6.26
N PHE A 500 40.20 -2.50 6.40
CA PHE A 500 39.70 -1.17 6.76
C PHE A 500 39.29 -1.04 8.24
N ARG A 501 39.15 -2.18 8.96
CA ARG A 501 38.56 -2.19 10.31
C ARG A 501 39.32 -1.33 11.30
N LYS A 502 40.66 -1.42 11.30
CA LYS A 502 41.56 -0.69 12.19
C LYS A 502 41.27 0.81 12.20
N ASP A 503 41.10 1.40 11.02
CA ASP A 503 40.94 2.84 10.86
C ASP A 503 39.53 3.27 11.30
N PHE A 504 38.52 2.45 11.00
CA PHE A 504 37.16 2.64 11.52
C PHE A 504 37.03 2.56 13.04
N VAL A 505 37.84 1.75 13.76
CA VAL A 505 37.79 1.70 15.23
C VAL A 505 38.01 3.09 15.84
N SER A 506 39.01 3.82 15.34
CA SER A 506 39.31 5.18 15.84
C SER A 506 38.15 6.16 15.60
N TYR A 507 37.49 6.04 14.44
CA TYR A 507 36.35 6.86 14.05
C TYR A 507 35.10 6.52 14.87
N ILE A 508 34.75 5.24 15.00
CA ILE A 508 33.57 4.77 15.73
C ILE A 508 33.69 5.13 17.22
N ILE A 509 34.80 4.78 17.89
CA ILE A 509 34.97 5.06 19.32
C ILE A 509 34.90 6.57 19.61
N LYS A 510 35.51 7.41 18.75
CA LYS A 510 35.46 8.88 18.92
C LYS A 510 34.03 9.41 18.84
N ASN A 511 33.25 8.98 17.85
CA ASN A 511 31.88 9.45 17.66
C ASN A 511 30.92 8.94 18.77
N LEU A 512 31.10 7.69 19.22
CA LEU A 512 30.32 7.14 20.33
C LEU A 512 30.56 7.90 21.63
N ARG A 513 31.83 8.24 21.95
CA ARG A 513 32.17 9.07 23.12
C ARG A 513 31.55 10.47 23.02
N SER A 514 31.68 11.15 21.88
CA SER A 514 31.04 12.47 21.71
C SER A 514 29.49 12.46 21.76
N ASN A 515 28.85 11.29 21.68
CA ASN A 515 27.40 11.13 21.90
C ASN A 515 27.03 10.89 23.38
N LEU A 516 28.01 10.55 24.23
CA LEU A 516 27.92 10.43 25.69
C LEU A 516 28.37 11.74 26.38
N ASP A 517 29.47 12.34 25.92
CA ASP A 517 30.07 13.58 26.45
C ASP A 517 29.14 14.82 26.42
N LEU A 518 27.95 14.69 25.83
CA LEU A 518 26.87 15.69 25.82
C LEU A 518 26.06 15.76 27.13
N HIS A 519 26.59 15.18 28.22
CA HIS A 519 26.01 15.25 29.56
C HIS A 519 26.88 16.10 30.53
N PRO A 520 27.04 17.42 30.28
CA PRO A 520 27.75 18.29 31.21
C PRO A 520 26.92 18.50 32.48
N GLU A 521 27.33 17.83 33.57
CA GLU A 521 27.20 18.20 35.01
C GLU A 521 27.56 16.94 35.83
N ASP A 522 28.87 16.65 35.99
CA ASP A 522 29.46 15.86 37.10
C ASP A 522 31.01 15.74 37.07
N SER A 523 31.71 16.59 36.29
CA SER A 523 33.18 16.60 36.21
C SER A 523 33.84 17.28 37.42
N SER A 524 33.58 16.79 38.64
CA SER A 524 33.97 17.46 39.90
C SER A 524 34.34 16.54 41.07
N HIS A 525 34.43 15.21 40.90
CA HIS A 525 34.55 14.27 42.04
C HIS A 525 35.78 13.33 42.12
N ASP A 526 36.70 13.32 41.14
CA ASP A 526 37.87 12.43 41.14
C ASP A 526 39.01 12.79 42.13
N ASP A 527 39.03 14.03 42.64
CA ASP A 527 40.18 14.59 43.39
C ASP A 527 40.26 14.16 44.88
N LEU A 528 39.33 13.31 45.33
CA LEU A 528 39.23 12.87 46.74
C LEU A 528 39.98 11.56 47.07
N SER A 529 40.55 10.89 46.06
CA SER A 529 41.29 9.63 46.24
C SER A 529 42.61 9.75 47.03
N GLN A 530 43.16 10.97 47.18
CA GLN A 530 44.49 11.20 47.78
C GLN A 530 44.52 12.01 49.10
N ARG A 531 43.52 11.87 50.01
CA ARG A 531 43.68 12.33 51.42
C ARG A 531 42.69 11.73 52.42
N LYS A 532 43.03 10.57 52.99
CA LYS A 532 43.10 10.35 54.46
C LYS A 532 43.67 8.97 54.82
N ARG A 533 44.56 8.95 55.81
CA ARG A 533 45.00 7.75 56.53
C ARG A 533 44.20 7.63 57.83
N SER A 534 44.25 6.43 58.43
CA SER A 534 43.95 6.12 59.84
C SER A 534 42.48 5.89 60.24
N SER A 535 42.24 4.73 60.87
CA SER A 535 41.36 4.44 62.04
C SER A 535 39.86 4.87 62.02
N SER A 536 38.91 4.06 62.51
CA SER A 536 39.00 2.85 63.35
C SER A 536 37.81 1.88 63.19
N LEU A 537 38.01 0.66 63.70
CA LEU A 537 37.03 -0.31 64.20
C LEU A 537 35.65 0.26 64.58
N ASN A 538 34.57 -0.30 64.02
CA ASN A 538 33.69 -1.24 64.76
C ASN A 538 32.62 -1.87 63.84
N ASP A 539 32.42 -3.18 64.02
CA ASP A 539 31.30 -4.02 63.55
C ASP A 539 30.33 -4.25 64.74
N PRO A 540 29.20 -4.98 64.62
CA PRO A 540 28.37 -5.28 63.44
C PRO A 540 26.86 -5.01 63.70
N SER A 541 26.00 -5.20 62.69
CA SER A 541 24.57 -5.53 62.90
C SER A 541 23.95 -6.18 61.65
N ALA A 542 23.67 -7.48 61.71
CA ALA A 542 23.10 -8.25 60.60
C ALA A 542 21.58 -8.48 60.77
N GLY A 543 20.82 -8.32 59.69
CA GLY A 543 19.42 -8.74 59.56
C GLY A 543 19.28 -9.84 58.48
N PRO A 544 18.42 -10.85 58.65
CA PRO A 544 18.42 -12.02 57.76
C PRO A 544 17.71 -11.78 56.42
N PRO A 545 18.22 -12.32 55.30
CA PRO A 545 17.55 -12.24 54.01
C PRO A 545 16.33 -13.18 53.94
N LYS A 546 15.17 -12.67 53.49
CA LYS A 546 14.02 -13.50 53.15
C LYS A 546 14.24 -14.20 51.82
N ARG A 547 14.16 -15.53 51.81
CA ARG A 547 14.13 -16.35 50.58
C ARG A 547 12.79 -16.17 49.86
N ILE A 548 12.83 -16.18 48.53
CA ILE A 548 11.67 -16.40 47.66
C ILE A 548 12.13 -17.42 46.60
N ASP A 549 11.43 -18.55 46.51
CA ASP A 549 11.75 -19.61 45.53
C ASP A 549 11.13 -19.31 44.14
N PRO A 550 11.82 -19.65 43.03
CA PRO A 550 11.36 -19.36 41.69
C PRO A 550 10.45 -20.46 41.12
N ARG A 551 9.21 -20.12 40.73
CA ARG A 551 8.40 -20.96 39.83
C ARG A 551 7.68 -20.11 38.76
N HIS A 552 7.58 -20.70 37.58
CA HIS A 552 7.19 -20.06 36.32
C HIS A 552 5.82 -19.36 36.35
N SER A 553 5.75 -18.21 35.69
CA SER A 553 4.58 -17.82 34.91
C SER A 553 5.04 -17.06 33.66
N VAL A 554 4.37 -17.26 32.52
CA VAL A 554 4.73 -16.68 31.23
C VAL A 554 3.63 -15.70 30.82
N ALA A 555 3.77 -14.43 31.21
CA ALA A 555 2.78 -13.40 30.91
C ALA A 555 3.43 -12.02 30.68
N SER A 556 3.03 -11.40 29.57
CA SER A 556 3.05 -9.96 29.27
C SER A 556 3.74 -9.02 30.28
N VAL A 557 4.94 -8.54 29.94
CA VAL A 557 5.54 -7.36 30.60
C VAL A 557 4.79 -6.11 30.16
N ALA A 558 3.86 -5.63 30.99
CA ALA A 558 3.26 -4.32 30.82
C ALA A 558 4.30 -3.24 31.15
N TYR A 559 4.55 -2.32 30.21
CA TYR A 559 5.60 -1.30 30.35
C TYR A 559 5.10 -0.12 31.22
N SER A 560 5.11 -0.31 32.54
CA SER A 560 4.91 0.79 33.49
C SER A 560 6.09 1.77 33.42
N PRO A 561 5.88 3.07 33.11
CA PRO A 561 6.97 4.05 33.03
C PRO A 561 7.40 4.52 34.43
N SER A 562 8.06 3.64 35.20
CA SER A 562 8.84 4.06 36.35
C SER A 562 10.04 4.88 35.86
N ALA A 563 10.19 6.10 36.36
CA ALA A 563 11.28 6.99 35.97
C ALA A 563 12.63 6.43 36.44
N SER A 564 13.39 5.83 35.52
CA SER A 564 14.83 5.61 35.68
C SER A 564 15.55 6.94 35.83
N SER A 565 16.57 7.03 36.68
CA SER A 565 17.39 8.23 36.76
C SER A 565 18.18 8.43 35.47
N SER A 566 18.55 9.67 35.16
CA SER A 566 19.46 9.95 34.03
C SER A 566 20.80 9.21 34.19
N SER A 567 21.30 9.08 35.43
CA SER A 567 22.48 8.29 35.77
C SER A 567 22.35 6.80 35.40
N ASP A 568 21.22 6.14 35.68
CA ASP A 568 21.02 4.72 35.32
C ASP A 568 21.14 4.50 33.80
N THR A 569 20.59 5.44 33.03
CA THR A 569 20.58 5.38 31.56
C THR A 569 21.94 5.75 30.94
N ALA A 570 22.74 6.58 31.61
CA ALA A 570 24.12 6.86 31.23
C ALA A 570 25.03 5.64 31.50
N LEU A 571 24.96 5.06 32.70
CA LEU A 571 25.77 3.89 33.10
C LEU A 571 25.57 2.70 32.15
N LEU A 572 24.31 2.37 31.81
CA LEU A 572 24.00 1.33 30.83
C LEU A 572 24.64 1.62 29.45
N GLN A 573 24.70 2.88 29.05
CA GLN A 573 25.29 3.27 27.76
C GLN A 573 26.83 3.24 27.79
N GLU A 574 27.47 3.47 28.94
CA GLU A 574 28.90 3.23 29.13
C GLU A 574 29.26 1.73 29.06
N GLU A 575 28.48 0.86 29.71
CA GLU A 575 28.65 -0.59 29.61
C GLU A 575 28.50 -1.08 28.15
N LEU A 576 27.49 -0.55 27.44
CA LEU A 576 27.30 -0.83 26.01
C LEU A 576 28.47 -0.30 25.15
N LEU A 577 29.01 0.88 25.45
CA LEU A 577 30.21 1.40 24.76
C LEU A 577 31.43 0.49 25.00
N GLU A 578 31.69 0.07 26.24
CA GLU A 578 32.83 -0.80 26.54
C GLU A 578 32.70 -2.18 25.90
N MET A 579 31.49 -2.77 25.89
CA MET A 579 31.20 -3.98 25.13
C MET A 579 31.53 -3.79 23.63
N PHE A 580 31.24 -2.62 23.07
CA PHE A 580 31.58 -2.27 21.70
C PHE A 580 33.09 -2.07 21.47
N VAL A 581 33.81 -1.48 22.44
CA VAL A 581 35.27 -1.36 22.41
C VAL A 581 35.92 -2.74 22.46
N ASP A 582 35.45 -3.65 23.31
CA ASP A 582 36.00 -5.00 23.42
C ASP A 582 35.73 -5.83 22.16
N LEU A 583 34.49 -5.80 21.65
CA LEU A 583 34.11 -6.40 20.36
C LEU A 583 34.96 -5.87 19.20
N MET A 584 35.12 -4.55 19.09
CA MET A 584 36.01 -3.97 18.08
C MET A 584 37.45 -4.44 18.26
N SER A 585 37.96 -4.52 19.49
CA SER A 585 39.32 -5.00 19.75
C SER A 585 39.51 -6.48 19.34
N GLN A 586 38.51 -7.33 19.59
CA GLN A 586 38.53 -8.76 19.24
C GLN A 586 38.51 -9.00 17.73
N TYR A 587 37.73 -8.23 16.97
CA TYR A 587 37.51 -8.45 15.54
C TYR A 587 38.22 -7.47 14.60
N SER A 588 39.06 -6.56 15.11
CA SER A 588 39.83 -5.60 14.30
C SER A 588 40.76 -6.27 13.29
N PHE A 589 41.49 -7.31 13.72
CA PHE A 589 42.59 -7.91 12.96
C PHE A 589 42.28 -9.30 12.40
N GLY A 590 41.07 -9.82 12.62
CA GLY A 590 40.67 -11.16 12.18
C GLY A 590 39.22 -11.50 12.49
N MET A 591 38.82 -12.73 12.15
CA MET A 591 37.55 -13.33 12.54
C MET A 591 37.83 -14.63 13.27
N CYS A 592 37.92 -14.55 14.60
CA CYS A 592 38.12 -15.69 15.48
C CYS A 592 36.77 -16.25 15.97
N SER A 593 36.74 -17.51 16.40
CA SER A 593 35.60 -17.99 17.19
C SER A 593 35.59 -17.28 18.55
N SER A 594 34.43 -16.82 19.00
CA SER A 594 34.25 -16.26 20.34
C SER A 594 34.59 -17.26 21.44
N ASN A 595 34.31 -18.54 21.20
CA ASN A 595 34.65 -19.65 22.11
C ASN A 595 35.97 -20.31 21.65
N PRO A 596 37.06 -20.21 22.43
CA PRO A 596 38.34 -20.84 22.08
C PRO A 596 38.24 -22.37 22.25
N LYS A 597 38.22 -23.11 21.14
CA LYS A 597 38.33 -24.57 21.17
C LYS A 597 39.80 -24.98 21.33
N ARG A 598 40.14 -25.59 22.47
CA ARG A 598 41.43 -26.28 22.66
C ARG A 598 41.48 -27.52 21.75
N THR A 599 42.69 -27.98 21.42
CA THR A 599 42.85 -29.28 20.75
C THR A 599 42.90 -30.37 21.82
N PRO A 600 42.50 -31.63 21.52
CA PRO A 600 42.53 -32.70 22.52
C PRO A 600 43.91 -32.88 23.18
N ALA A 601 44.99 -32.64 22.44
CA ALA A 601 46.34 -32.65 22.97
C ALA A 601 46.61 -31.49 23.95
N SER A 602 46.21 -30.24 23.63
CA SER A 602 46.45 -29.11 24.53
C SER A 602 45.52 -29.08 25.74
N GLU A 603 44.32 -29.65 25.62
CA GLU A 603 43.41 -29.92 26.74
C GLU A 603 43.99 -30.97 27.70
N HIS A 604 44.55 -32.07 27.17
CA HIS A 604 45.21 -33.09 28.00
C HIS A 604 46.43 -32.51 28.76
N MET A 605 47.26 -31.67 28.13
CA MET A 605 48.44 -31.05 28.78
C MET A 605 48.12 -30.19 30.01
N VAL A 606 46.89 -29.67 30.10
CA VAL A 606 46.46 -28.76 31.17
C VAL A 606 45.46 -29.39 32.14
N LYS A 607 45.04 -30.65 31.93
CA LYS A 607 44.06 -31.36 32.77
C LYS A 607 44.46 -31.38 34.26
N ASN A 608 45.72 -31.69 34.55
CA ASN A 608 46.29 -31.70 35.90
C ASN A 608 47.09 -30.42 36.21
N GLY A 609 46.83 -29.35 35.46
CA GLY A 609 47.55 -28.08 35.53
C GLY A 609 47.11 -27.20 36.71
N ARG A 610 48.04 -26.42 37.28
CA ARG A 610 47.66 -25.36 38.23
C ARG A 610 47.09 -24.19 37.45
N SER A 611 45.77 -24.01 37.53
CA SER A 611 45.09 -22.84 36.98
C SER A 611 44.91 -21.78 38.03
N MET A 612 45.24 -20.53 37.70
CA MET A 612 44.94 -19.36 38.51
C MET A 612 44.30 -18.28 37.63
N THR A 613 43.34 -17.56 38.21
CA THR A 613 42.56 -16.53 37.52
C THR A 613 42.70 -15.22 38.26
N TRP A 614 43.02 -14.15 37.53
CA TRP A 614 43.11 -12.79 38.05
C TRP A 614 42.11 -11.89 37.31
N LEU A 615 41.48 -10.97 38.06
CA LEU A 615 40.73 -9.87 37.47
C LEU A 615 41.71 -8.73 37.15
N VAL A 616 41.80 -8.35 35.88
CA VAL A 616 42.69 -7.29 35.38
C VAL A 616 41.83 -6.24 34.68
N GLY A 617 41.55 -5.13 35.38
CA GLY A 617 40.50 -4.21 34.98
C GLY A 617 39.15 -4.95 34.94
N ARG A 618 38.46 -4.89 33.79
CA ARG A 618 37.21 -5.63 33.56
C ARG A 618 37.41 -7.01 32.89
N LYS A 619 38.65 -7.50 32.75
CA LYS A 619 38.94 -8.78 32.07
C LYS A 619 39.39 -9.87 33.05
N LEU A 620 38.83 -11.07 32.93
CA LEU A 620 39.30 -12.26 33.65
C LEU A 620 40.42 -12.94 32.86
N VAL A 621 41.63 -12.93 33.42
CA VAL A 621 42.81 -13.57 32.85
C VAL A 621 43.05 -14.88 33.59
N THR A 622 42.75 -16.02 32.95
CA THR A 622 43.05 -17.36 33.48
C THR A 622 44.33 -17.87 32.84
N VAL A 623 45.37 -18.13 33.63
CA VAL A 623 46.57 -18.86 33.18
C VAL A 623 46.56 -20.24 33.81
N THR A 624 46.53 -21.27 32.96
CA THR A 624 46.73 -22.66 33.37
C THR A 624 48.14 -23.08 33.00
N THR A 625 48.99 -23.36 34.00
CA THR A 625 50.29 -24.00 33.74
C THR A 625 50.08 -25.48 33.42
N SER A 626 50.97 -26.09 32.63
CA SER A 626 50.90 -27.53 32.34
C SER A 626 51.05 -28.36 33.62
N GLY A 627 50.30 -29.46 33.73
CA GLY A 627 50.45 -30.41 34.86
C GLY A 627 51.78 -31.19 34.87
N CYS A 628 52.62 -31.01 33.85
CA CYS A 628 53.86 -31.75 33.67
C CYS A 628 55.00 -31.28 34.59
N GLY A 629 55.53 -32.20 35.39
CA GLY A 629 56.62 -31.94 36.33
C GLY A 629 57.99 -31.67 35.68
N ASN A 630 58.88 -31.06 36.46
CA ASN A 630 60.18 -30.48 36.04
C ASN A 630 61.16 -31.39 35.28
N ARG A 631 60.94 -32.72 35.19
CA ARG A 631 61.80 -33.63 34.42
C ARG A 631 61.67 -33.48 32.90
N ALA A 632 60.59 -32.85 32.40
CA ALA A 632 60.38 -32.63 30.97
C ALA A 632 61.29 -31.57 30.32
N PHE A 633 62.08 -30.81 31.09
CA PHE A 633 62.68 -29.55 30.62
C PHE A 633 64.09 -29.65 30.00
N ARG A 634 64.76 -30.81 30.05
CA ARG A 634 66.15 -30.95 29.55
C ARG A 634 66.27 -31.20 28.03
N VAL A 635 65.16 -31.28 27.30
CA VAL A 635 65.08 -31.37 25.84
C VAL A 635 63.91 -30.49 25.37
N GLY A 636 64.05 -29.71 24.27
CA GLY A 636 63.02 -28.77 23.75
C GLY A 636 61.79 -29.44 23.10
N MET A 637 61.26 -28.97 21.94
CA MET A 637 60.21 -29.67 21.13
C MET A 637 60.54 -29.78 19.61
N CYS A 638 60.07 -30.75 18.78
CA CYS A 638 59.13 -31.90 18.94
C CYS A 638 59.73 -33.33 18.61
N GLU A 639 58.92 -34.41 18.54
CA GLU A 639 59.03 -35.65 19.40
C GLU A 639 58.84 -35.32 20.88
N ARG A 640 58.09 -34.26 21.13
CA ARG A 640 57.76 -33.63 22.40
C ARG A 640 56.53 -32.78 22.00
N CYS A 641 55.28 -33.12 22.24
CA CYS A 641 54.65 -33.52 23.50
C CYS A 641 54.89 -34.95 24.01
N TYR A 642 55.57 -35.82 23.23
CA TYR A 642 55.92 -37.23 23.54
C TYR A 642 55.79 -37.56 25.03
N ARG A 643 54.82 -38.43 25.29
CA ARG A 643 54.24 -38.61 26.61
C ARG A 643 53.54 -37.34 27.09
N THR A 644 52.40 -37.06 26.47
CA THR A 644 51.48 -35.99 26.84
C THR A 644 50.50 -36.51 27.90
N CYS A 645 50.57 -36.17 29.19
CA CYS A 645 51.79 -35.98 29.98
C CYS A 645 52.22 -37.39 30.50
N ARG A 646 53.50 -37.83 30.52
CA ARG A 646 53.75 -39.26 30.88
C ARG A 646 53.26 -39.53 32.28
N ASP A 647 52.28 -40.43 32.33
CA ASP A 647 51.57 -40.85 33.50
C ASP A 647 50.79 -39.64 34.09
N SER A 648 49.52 -39.81 34.44
CA SER A 648 48.87 -38.93 35.42
C SER A 648 49.41 -39.17 36.84
N THR A 649 50.68 -39.59 36.91
CA THR A 649 51.44 -40.18 38.02
C THR A 649 50.71 -41.29 38.75
N ASP A 650 50.86 -42.51 38.22
CA ASP A 650 50.69 -43.78 38.93
C ASP A 650 49.36 -43.95 39.69
N ASP A 651 48.24 -43.66 39.01
CA ASP A 651 46.98 -44.35 39.33
C ASP A 651 47.22 -45.87 39.17
N ASP A 652 46.81 -46.66 40.17
CA ASP A 652 46.94 -48.13 40.29
C ASP A 652 48.35 -48.71 40.53
N SER A 653 49.03 -48.22 41.58
CA SER A 653 50.19 -48.91 42.16
C SER A 653 49.79 -50.16 42.98
N TYR A 654 49.80 -51.33 42.34
CA TYR A 654 49.71 -52.69 42.93
C TYR A 654 48.47 -53.02 43.77
N ASP A 655 47.59 -53.82 43.17
CA ASP A 655 46.61 -54.65 43.89
C ASP A 655 47.29 -55.96 44.36
N ALA A 656 47.45 -56.14 45.68
CA ALA A 656 47.82 -57.38 46.40
C ALA A 656 47.71 -57.13 47.92
N ASP A 657 47.02 -57.90 48.76
CA ASP A 657 46.18 -59.10 48.57
C ASP A 657 44.86 -58.92 49.35
N GLY A 658 43.75 -59.57 48.97
CA GLY A 658 42.42 -59.22 49.53
C GLY A 658 41.27 -60.24 49.60
N ASP A 659 41.36 -61.41 48.94
CA ASP A 659 40.48 -62.60 49.12
C ASP A 659 38.96 -62.51 48.80
N GLN A 660 38.41 -63.51 48.07
CA GLN A 660 36.99 -63.92 47.88
C GLN A 660 35.90 -62.84 47.49
N THR A 661 34.91 -63.09 46.62
CA THR A 661 34.20 -64.34 46.29
C THR A 661 33.45 -64.27 44.93
N GLU A 662 33.38 -65.40 44.22
CA GLU A 662 32.31 -65.88 43.30
C GLU A 662 31.47 -64.98 42.34
N LYS A 663 31.55 -65.38 41.05
CA LYS A 663 30.43 -65.83 40.15
C LYS A 663 29.79 -64.92 39.06
N LEU A 664 29.52 -65.64 37.98
CA LEU A 664 28.45 -65.55 36.96
C LEU A 664 28.61 -64.69 35.70
N GLN A 665 28.71 -65.46 34.60
CA GLN A 665 28.64 -65.08 33.20
C GLN A 665 27.27 -64.48 32.81
N HIS A 666 27.24 -63.66 31.75
CA HIS A 666 26.50 -64.05 30.54
C HIS A 666 26.93 -63.27 29.28
N TRP A 667 26.74 -63.88 28.10
CA TRP A 667 26.95 -63.27 26.79
C TRP A 667 25.63 -62.74 26.21
N HIS A 668 25.66 -61.62 25.48
CA HIS A 668 24.93 -61.41 24.21
C HIS A 668 25.51 -60.21 23.42
N HIS A 669 24.91 -59.90 22.26
CA HIS A 669 25.67 -59.85 21.01
C HIS A 669 24.86 -59.20 19.86
N ASN A 670 25.52 -58.35 19.05
CA ASN A 670 24.99 -57.61 17.88
C ASN A 670 23.90 -56.55 18.21
N GLN A 671 23.60 -55.55 17.37
CA GLN A 671 23.98 -55.27 15.98
C GLN A 671 24.04 -53.74 15.71
N PRO A 672 24.81 -53.22 14.73
CA PRO A 672 24.75 -51.81 14.31
C PRO A 672 23.75 -51.58 13.15
N ASP A 673 23.39 -50.32 12.90
CA ASP A 673 22.62 -49.89 11.71
C ASP A 673 23.02 -48.48 11.23
N ASP A 674 22.80 -48.21 9.94
CA ASP A 674 23.24 -47.02 9.19
C ASP A 674 22.21 -45.86 9.16
N GLN A 675 22.65 -44.63 8.84
CA GLN A 675 22.34 -43.99 7.54
C GLN A 675 22.85 -42.54 7.39
N GLN A 676 22.87 -42.07 6.13
CA GLN A 676 23.38 -40.77 5.67
C GLN A 676 22.26 -39.91 5.03
N GLY A 677 22.52 -38.61 4.87
CA GLY A 677 21.60 -37.64 4.23
C GLY A 677 20.74 -36.86 5.22
N TRP A 678 20.22 -35.67 4.91
CA TRP A 678 20.06 -35.04 3.58
C TRP A 678 20.50 -33.57 3.55
N HIS A 679 20.70 -33.03 2.34
CA HIS A 679 20.73 -31.59 2.08
C HIS A 679 19.32 -30.99 2.05
N VAL A 680 19.15 -29.81 2.64
CA VAL A 680 18.66 -28.58 1.97
C VAL A 680 19.51 -27.41 2.48
#